data_AF-A0AB38C4F2-F1
#
_entry.id   AF-A0AB38C4F2-F1
#
_cell.length_a   1.000
_cell.length_b   1.000
_cell.length_c   1.000
_cell.angle_alpha   90.00
_cell.angle_beta   90.00
_cell.angle_gamma   90.00
#
_symmetry.space_group_name_H-M   'P 1'
#
loop_
_entity.id
_entity.type
_entity.pdbx_description
1 polymer ?
#
loop_
_entity_poly.entity_id
_entity_poly.type
_entity_poly.pdbx_seq_one_letter_code
_entity_poly.pdbx_strand_id
1 'polypeptide(L)'
;MSAIVGERDTLLQVTAERFSTTADGKAILMSASTPVFRVNSAGAGAPGSIAITAKPVNVVGDIVFSVSAGTALQVNGNVATVDFASMTTDTALVQARIREFGVDYLANYMVSKVFDGAAGETGLAGLNTGQAFAYKRAAAAPADSPGDVIFTFSTGAITTPAGNDLANGWSKNIPAGTAPLYVRVAAASSRNATDNIAANEWAGAVQLAKDGTDGLNVAPVRIYQRGATNIAPALPSTACTFTFATGALTGLNNGWSAQVPAAGGAYLFTSGATAASRTATDDIAPGEWAAVARLAADGATGQRGTVTVTAPGYSAWSDASAVYELGRAGYGAPINRDVVTLYDATHAVTKYFENGAWLVLGTVLNGNLLVNGSVATQALAADSVTVEKIDARGLSIKDSTGKIILSAGTPLTSNYMNAGIGAGNLISNSAPSPPAEGVGGLGGFILDYTYSLGTTTFAPGYAPYVPSGAGGVYVRCTGVVPSGTTAAIVGIRQGAVNRKFPVIPGVRYEFSVYMGAHRCRGAVNVAFYDGSGAYVSELAGSIVDNVSASGALANFPRSTLFVAAPAGAAYAMLRSVLVGNGGTDAYLFLSMWYFGMALPAQTVPSAWADGPGASFGDNVFGQITPSSSPTYIGNAAIVNAQIGGDIYSSNWSGSGSTTGWCLDRNGNLHANSGTFRGELSGASGSFSGKLTAETVIAGRGQNENNTTFIDFNATGSMPFIYAGSGAVLITADGKGSFAREILSPPNVRAKGVTKIAPGRVGLINGEYRPFTVYIDTEVPFDPTWNQVASDTFLANATIAHGLTLPGIGCNGYSESTVVVGDGLNSGNVFLPVDGRIYIRFTWTPVNGNGWIEPTEVTWKLVKV
;
A
#
# COMPACT_ATOMS: atom_id res chain seq x y z
N MET A 1 -110.34 28.86 39.79
CA MET A 1 -108.93 28.57 40.13
C MET A 1 -108.09 29.29 39.08
N SER A 2 -107.37 30.32 39.53
CA SER A 2 -106.87 31.42 38.73
C SER A 2 -105.67 31.01 37.87
N ALA A 3 -105.68 31.47 36.62
CA ALA A 3 -104.59 31.31 35.68
C ALA A 3 -103.39 32.15 36.14
N ILE A 4 -102.30 31.48 36.53
CA ILE A 4 -100.98 32.09 36.65
C ILE A 4 -100.34 31.92 35.28
N VAL A 5 -100.68 32.86 34.38
CA VAL A 5 -100.19 32.96 33.01
C VAL A 5 -98.87 33.72 33.02
N GLY A 6 -97.88 33.19 32.33
CA GLY A 6 -96.96 33.99 31.53
C GLY A 6 -95.72 34.57 32.21
N GLU A 7 -95.79 35.10 33.44
CA GLU A 7 -94.66 35.92 33.94
C GLU A 7 -93.34 35.15 34.09
N ARG A 8 -93.38 33.84 34.41
CA ARG A 8 -92.15 33.03 34.56
C ARG A 8 -91.52 32.59 33.23
N ASP A 9 -92.33 32.32 32.20
CA ASP A 9 -91.84 31.97 30.87
C ASP A 9 -91.39 33.21 30.08
N THR A 10 -92.02 34.37 30.31
CA THR A 10 -91.56 35.63 29.73
C THR A 10 -90.27 36.12 30.42
N LEU A 11 -90.06 35.85 31.71
CA LEU A 11 -88.78 36.11 32.38
C LEU A 11 -87.64 35.19 31.90
N LEU A 12 -87.95 33.93 31.52
CA LEU A 12 -86.97 32.98 30.98
C LEU A 12 -86.65 33.21 29.50
N GLN A 13 -87.59 33.73 28.70
CA GLN A 13 -87.33 34.18 27.32
C GLN A 13 -86.67 35.56 27.25
N VAL A 14 -86.63 36.33 28.35
CA VAL A 14 -85.92 37.61 28.44
C VAL A 14 -84.53 37.46 29.07
N THR A 15 -84.19 36.31 29.66
CA THR A 15 -82.80 35.98 29.97
C THR A 15 -82.11 35.42 28.73
N ALA A 16 -81.12 36.14 28.20
CA ALA A 16 -80.23 35.63 27.18
C ALA A 16 -79.68 34.25 27.60
N GLU A 17 -79.74 33.28 26.68
CA GLU A 17 -79.19 31.94 26.83
C GLU A 17 -77.74 32.02 27.33
N ARG A 18 -77.48 31.36 28.45
CA ARG A 18 -76.13 31.08 28.94
C ARG A 18 -75.55 29.95 28.09
N PHE A 19 -75.03 30.29 26.91
CA PHE A 19 -74.18 29.37 26.16
C PHE A 19 -72.86 29.18 26.93
N SER A 20 -72.60 27.93 27.32
CA SER A 20 -71.26 27.47 27.68
C SER A 20 -70.42 27.45 26.40
N THR A 21 -69.48 28.38 26.23
CA THR A 21 -68.71 28.51 24.98
C THR A 21 -67.35 27.83 25.02
N THR A 22 -67.07 26.94 25.99
CA THR A 22 -65.70 26.42 26.19
C THR A 22 -65.48 24.93 25.93
N ALA A 23 -66.46 24.21 25.36
CA ALA A 23 -66.34 22.75 25.20
C ALA A 23 -66.21 22.20 23.76
N ASP A 24 -66.58 22.95 22.71
CA ASP A 24 -66.56 22.39 21.33
C ASP A 24 -65.31 22.73 20.49
N GLY A 25 -64.34 23.46 21.04
CA GLY A 25 -63.09 23.79 20.35
C GLY A 25 -63.29 24.62 19.06
N LYS A 26 -64.43 25.30 18.93
CA LYS A 26 -64.77 26.15 17.78
C LYS A 26 -63.97 27.45 17.82
N ALA A 27 -63.17 27.70 16.79
CA ALA A 27 -62.33 28.89 16.71
C ALA A 27 -62.05 29.29 15.26
N ILE A 28 -61.56 30.52 15.09
CA ILE A 28 -60.93 30.97 13.84
C ILE A 28 -59.44 31.11 14.13
N LEU A 29 -58.59 30.47 13.34
CA LEU A 29 -57.15 30.65 13.41
C LEU A 29 -56.70 31.63 12.32
N MET A 30 -55.89 32.61 12.69
CA MET A 30 -55.34 33.60 11.74
C MET A 30 -53.82 33.49 11.68
N SER A 31 -53.28 33.50 10.46
CA SER A 31 -51.83 33.59 10.21
C SER A 31 -51.55 34.61 9.11
N ALA A 32 -50.44 35.33 9.23
CA ALA A 32 -50.01 36.33 8.27
C ALA A 32 -48.64 35.99 7.69
N SER A 33 -48.33 36.51 6.49
CA SER A 33 -47.00 36.37 5.89
C SER A 33 -45.88 37.05 6.70
N THR A 34 -46.19 38.15 7.40
CA THR A 34 -45.37 38.80 8.44
C THR A 34 -46.29 39.65 9.32
N PRO A 35 -45.99 39.83 10.62
CA PRO A 35 -46.79 40.69 11.50
C PRO A 35 -46.47 42.18 11.32
N VAL A 36 -45.41 42.55 10.60
CA VAL A 36 -44.96 43.95 10.50
C VAL A 36 -44.59 44.40 9.09
N PHE A 37 -44.86 45.68 8.82
CA PHE A 37 -44.23 46.44 7.77
C PHE A 37 -43.01 47.16 8.34
N ARG A 38 -41.81 46.92 7.81
CA ARG A 38 -40.68 47.80 8.11
C ARG A 38 -40.81 49.06 7.27
N VAL A 39 -40.75 50.22 7.91
CA VAL A 39 -40.83 51.51 7.25
C VAL A 39 -39.48 52.16 7.32
N ASN A 40 -38.84 52.33 6.17
CA ASN A 40 -37.54 52.98 6.11
C ASN A 40 -37.68 54.49 6.35
N SER A 41 -36.55 55.18 6.53
CA SER A 41 -36.51 56.61 6.81
C SER A 41 -37.13 57.51 5.72
N ALA A 42 -37.32 57.01 4.50
CA ALA A 42 -38.02 57.71 3.42
C ALA A 42 -39.55 57.50 3.45
N GLY A 43 -40.07 56.81 4.46
CA GLY A 43 -41.49 56.53 4.64
C GLY A 43 -42.03 55.35 3.80
N ALA A 44 -41.17 54.62 3.08
CA ALA A 44 -41.58 53.48 2.28
C ALA A 44 -41.63 52.19 3.11
N GLY A 45 -42.77 51.50 3.07
CA GLY A 45 -43.00 50.25 3.79
C GLY A 45 -42.65 49.00 2.97
N ALA A 46 -42.03 48.01 3.60
CA ALA A 46 -41.73 46.69 3.04
C ALA A 46 -42.13 45.55 4.01
N PRO A 47 -42.76 44.46 3.53
CA PRO A 47 -43.24 44.23 2.16
C PRO A 47 -44.36 45.22 1.77
N GLY A 48 -44.69 45.35 0.48
CA GLY A 48 -45.73 46.31 0.06
C GLY A 48 -47.15 45.97 0.56
N SER A 49 -47.38 44.69 0.90
CA SER A 49 -48.63 44.19 1.45
C SER A 49 -48.41 42.96 2.34
N ILE A 50 -49.36 42.71 3.24
CA ILE A 50 -49.38 41.57 4.17
C ILE A 50 -50.71 40.83 3.98
N ALA A 51 -50.62 39.56 3.57
CA ALA A 51 -51.76 38.68 3.43
C ALA A 51 -52.00 37.92 4.74
N ILE A 52 -53.23 37.98 5.25
CA ILE A 52 -53.66 37.36 6.50
C ILE A 52 -54.75 36.33 6.16
N THR A 53 -54.46 35.06 6.41
CA THR A 53 -55.39 33.96 6.12
C THR A 53 -56.13 33.56 7.39
N ALA A 54 -57.46 33.52 7.33
CA ALA A 54 -58.29 32.97 8.39
C ALA A 54 -58.76 31.56 8.03
N LYS A 55 -58.65 30.63 8.97
CA LYS A 55 -59.12 29.25 8.80
C LYS A 55 -60.13 28.91 9.90
N PRO A 56 -61.38 28.55 9.56
CA PRO A 56 -62.32 28.05 10.55
C PRO A 56 -61.89 26.69 11.07
N VAL A 57 -62.04 26.45 12.37
CA VAL A 57 -61.84 25.17 13.03
C VAL A 57 -63.13 24.82 13.76
N ASN A 58 -63.79 23.75 13.32
CA ASN A 58 -65.05 23.22 13.88
C ASN A 58 -66.23 24.23 13.94
N VAL A 59 -66.13 25.37 13.25
CA VAL A 59 -67.19 26.37 13.08
C VAL A 59 -67.53 26.47 11.60
N VAL A 60 -68.82 26.45 11.25
CA VAL A 60 -69.29 26.51 9.86
C VAL A 60 -69.98 27.85 9.59
N GLY A 61 -69.54 28.53 8.53
CA GLY A 61 -70.10 29.80 8.08
C GLY A 61 -69.10 30.61 7.28
N ASP A 62 -69.56 31.66 6.61
CA ASP A 62 -68.72 32.54 5.82
C ASP A 62 -67.85 33.42 6.73
N ILE A 63 -66.57 33.58 6.38
CA ILE A 63 -65.67 34.48 7.08
C ILE A 63 -65.89 35.90 6.58
N VAL A 64 -66.24 36.78 7.50
CA VAL A 64 -66.30 38.22 7.26
C VAL A 64 -65.12 38.88 7.93
N PHE A 65 -64.28 39.56 7.15
CA PHE A 65 -63.19 40.35 7.69
C PHE A 65 -63.60 41.79 7.92
N SER A 66 -63.11 42.36 9.01
CA SER A 66 -63.09 43.80 9.26
C SER A 66 -61.68 44.22 9.68
N VAL A 67 -61.39 45.50 9.54
CA VAL A 67 -60.14 46.10 10.03
C VAL A 67 -60.44 47.37 10.79
N SER A 68 -59.59 47.71 11.75
CA SER A 68 -59.63 49.00 12.44
C SER A 68 -59.63 50.18 11.44
N ALA A 69 -60.34 51.25 11.80
CA ALA A 69 -60.48 52.45 10.98
C ALA A 69 -59.11 53.04 10.58
N GLY A 70 -59.03 53.57 9.35
CA GLY A 70 -57.79 54.09 8.78
C GLY A 70 -57.00 53.08 7.94
N THR A 71 -57.46 51.83 7.86
CA THR A 71 -56.90 50.80 6.97
C THR A 71 -57.99 50.23 6.10
N ALA A 72 -57.68 49.95 4.82
CA ALA A 72 -58.58 49.21 3.94
C ALA A 72 -58.02 47.81 3.67
N LEU A 73 -58.92 46.82 3.62
CA LEU A 73 -58.59 45.43 3.25
C LEU A 73 -58.98 45.14 1.81
N GLN A 74 -58.19 44.31 1.15
CA GLN A 74 -58.62 43.55 -0.01
C GLN A 74 -58.89 42.12 0.42
N VAL A 75 -60.15 41.68 0.36
CA VAL A 75 -60.54 40.32 0.78
C VAL A 75 -60.78 39.46 -0.44
N ASN A 76 -60.10 38.32 -0.51
CA ASN A 76 -60.34 37.31 -1.53
C ASN A 76 -60.54 35.94 -0.85
N GLY A 77 -61.81 35.55 -0.69
CA GLY A 77 -62.19 34.37 0.09
C GLY A 77 -61.71 34.47 1.53
N ASN A 78 -60.92 33.50 1.96
CA ASN A 78 -60.46 33.38 3.35
C ASN A 78 -59.18 34.18 3.65
N VAL A 79 -58.71 35.02 2.72
CA VAL A 79 -57.51 35.84 2.87
C VAL A 79 -57.87 37.32 2.81
N ALA A 80 -57.49 38.07 3.84
CA ALA A 80 -57.54 39.51 3.87
C ALA A 80 -56.13 40.08 3.73
N THR A 81 -55.91 40.91 2.71
CA THR A 81 -54.64 41.59 2.47
C THR A 81 -54.73 43.03 2.94
N VAL A 82 -53.77 43.43 3.76
CA VAL A 82 -53.52 44.83 4.13
C VAL A 82 -52.39 45.33 3.24
N ASP A 83 -52.60 46.40 2.50
CA ASP A 83 -51.51 47.09 1.77
C ASP A 83 -50.90 48.16 2.67
N PHE A 84 -49.58 48.34 2.62
CA PHE A 84 -48.92 49.37 3.41
C PHE A 84 -49.48 50.78 3.12
N ALA A 85 -49.78 51.03 1.85
CA ALA A 85 -50.33 52.31 1.38
C ALA A 85 -51.77 52.56 1.86
N SER A 86 -52.55 51.49 2.10
CA SER A 86 -53.94 51.64 2.57
C SER A 86 -54.02 51.79 4.09
N MET A 87 -52.97 51.39 4.82
CA MET A 87 -52.87 51.49 6.27
C MET A 87 -52.32 52.87 6.65
N THR A 88 -53.19 53.80 7.04
CA THR A 88 -52.81 55.16 7.43
C THR A 88 -52.37 55.28 8.90
N THR A 89 -52.64 54.26 9.72
CA THR A 89 -52.23 54.18 11.12
C THR A 89 -50.98 53.31 11.30
N ASP A 90 -50.29 53.45 12.44
CA ASP A 90 -49.09 52.66 12.74
C ASP A 90 -49.39 51.23 13.16
N THR A 91 -50.60 50.97 13.66
CA THR A 91 -51.09 49.61 13.92
C THR A 91 -52.48 49.46 13.35
N ALA A 92 -52.78 48.29 12.79
CA ALA A 92 -54.09 47.94 12.28
C ALA A 92 -54.49 46.57 12.82
N LEU A 93 -55.70 46.49 13.41
CA LEU A 93 -56.24 45.23 13.91
C LEU A 93 -57.19 44.66 12.85
N VAL A 94 -56.80 43.54 12.26
CA VAL A 94 -57.65 42.78 11.33
C VAL A 94 -58.40 41.74 12.11
N GLN A 95 -59.72 41.78 12.06
CA GLN A 95 -60.61 40.83 12.71
C GLN A 95 -61.28 39.95 11.66
N ALA A 96 -61.21 38.64 11.86
CA ALA A 96 -62.05 37.67 11.14
C ALA A 96 -63.21 37.25 12.05
N ARG A 97 -64.41 37.22 11.47
CA ARG A 97 -65.63 36.82 12.17
C ARG A 97 -66.39 35.77 11.39
N ILE A 98 -66.89 34.76 12.11
CA ILE A 98 -67.93 33.85 11.64
C ILE A 98 -69.08 33.92 12.63
N ARG A 99 -70.31 34.09 12.13
CA ARG A 99 -71.52 33.98 12.93
C ARG A 99 -72.17 32.62 12.66
N GLU A 100 -72.17 31.75 13.65
CA GLU A 100 -72.80 30.42 13.58
C GLU A 100 -73.85 30.32 14.68
N PHE A 101 -75.10 30.00 14.32
CA PHE A 101 -76.26 29.91 15.22
C PHE A 101 -76.43 31.10 16.19
N GLY A 102 -76.13 32.32 15.72
CA GLY A 102 -76.30 33.56 16.50
C GLY A 102 -75.11 33.95 17.38
N VAL A 103 -74.08 33.12 17.48
CA VAL A 103 -72.85 33.40 18.24
C VAL A 103 -71.73 33.84 17.30
N ASP A 104 -71.02 34.91 17.67
CA ASP A 104 -69.90 35.45 16.91
C ASP A 104 -68.57 34.88 17.40
N TYR A 105 -67.91 34.11 16.55
CA TYR A 105 -66.54 33.67 16.75
C TYR A 105 -65.60 34.66 16.09
N LEU A 106 -64.72 35.26 16.89
CA LEU A 106 -63.82 36.32 16.47
C LEU A 106 -62.37 35.87 16.63
N ALA A 107 -61.55 36.18 15.64
CA ALA A 107 -60.10 36.17 15.75
C ALA A 107 -59.55 37.51 15.33
N ASN A 108 -58.52 37.98 16.04
CA ASN A 108 -57.88 39.26 15.77
C ASN A 108 -56.41 39.03 15.44
N TYR A 109 -55.89 39.75 14.45
CA TYR A 109 -54.49 39.76 14.09
C TYR A 109 -54.02 41.21 13.92
N MET A 110 -52.98 41.58 14.67
CA MET A 110 -52.43 42.93 14.63
C MET A 110 -51.29 43.02 13.62
N VAL A 111 -51.38 43.99 12.72
CA VAL A 111 -50.28 44.38 11.82
C VAL A 111 -49.72 45.70 12.31
N SER A 112 -48.39 45.83 12.40
CA SER A 112 -47.73 47.05 12.87
C SER A 112 -46.71 47.58 11.87
N LYS A 113 -46.60 48.90 11.77
CA LYS A 113 -45.47 49.60 11.13
C LYS A 113 -44.36 49.72 12.16
N VAL A 114 -43.19 49.22 11.80
CA VAL A 114 -41.97 49.40 12.59
C VAL A 114 -41.07 50.32 11.79
N PHE A 115 -40.95 51.56 12.25
CA PHE A 115 -40.08 52.55 11.65
C PHE A 115 -38.64 52.28 12.06
N ASP A 116 -37.71 52.36 11.11
CA ASP A 116 -36.30 52.44 11.45
C ASP A 116 -36.07 53.71 12.29
N GLY A 117 -35.17 53.63 13.27
CA GLY A 117 -34.84 54.78 14.12
C GLY A 117 -34.38 55.97 13.26
N ALA A 118 -34.80 57.19 13.63
CA ALA A 118 -34.30 58.39 12.98
C ALA A 118 -32.76 58.37 13.00
N ALA A 119 -32.12 58.48 11.84
CA ALA A 119 -30.69 58.73 11.79
C ALA A 119 -30.43 59.99 12.63
N GLY A 120 -29.47 59.93 13.56
CA GLY A 120 -29.03 61.14 14.25
C GLY A 120 -28.64 62.19 13.20
N GLU A 121 -28.89 63.47 13.50
CA GLU A 121 -28.38 64.57 12.67
C GLU A 121 -26.94 64.24 12.28
N THR A 122 -26.64 64.23 10.98
CA THR A 122 -25.30 63.86 10.50
C THR A 122 -24.32 64.75 11.26
N GLY A 123 -23.45 64.14 12.06
CA GLY A 123 -22.45 64.90 12.82
C GLY A 123 -21.75 65.83 11.84
N LEU A 124 -21.60 67.11 12.22
CA LEU A 124 -20.94 68.11 11.37
C LEU A 124 -19.71 67.48 10.70
N ALA A 125 -19.57 67.59 9.37
CA ALA A 125 -18.45 67.00 8.63
C ALA A 125 -17.13 67.30 9.36
N GLY A 126 -16.28 66.29 9.57
CA GLY A 126 -15.04 66.44 10.34
C GLY A 126 -14.22 67.64 9.85
N LEU A 127 -13.61 68.40 10.77
CA LEU A 127 -12.76 69.52 10.39
C LEU A 127 -11.57 68.98 9.59
N ASN A 128 -11.46 69.37 8.33
CA ASN A 128 -10.20 69.22 7.62
C ASN A 128 -9.22 70.21 8.23
N THR A 129 -7.97 69.80 8.44
CA THR A 129 -6.90 70.67 8.91
C THR A 129 -5.69 70.57 7.98
N GLY A 130 -5.01 71.69 7.77
CA GLY A 130 -3.85 71.79 6.91
C GLY A 130 -3.04 73.04 7.23
N GLN A 131 -1.84 73.17 6.66
CA GLN A 131 -1.03 74.37 6.82
C GLN A 131 -0.72 74.95 5.45
N ALA A 132 -1.03 76.23 5.28
CA ALA A 132 -0.65 77.01 4.12
C ALA A 132 0.71 77.67 4.39
N PHE A 133 1.62 77.59 3.43
CA PHE A 133 2.93 78.22 3.49
C PHE A 133 3.08 79.23 2.37
N ALA A 134 3.66 80.38 2.70
CA ALA A 134 4.04 81.41 1.75
C ALA A 134 5.47 81.83 2.01
N TYR A 135 6.25 82.00 0.95
CA TYR A 135 7.68 82.27 0.98
C TYR A 135 8.00 83.59 0.28
N LYS A 136 8.97 84.34 0.80
CA LYS A 136 9.45 85.58 0.19
C LYS A 136 10.91 85.77 0.52
N ARG A 137 11.70 86.22 -0.46
CA ARG A 137 13.08 86.67 -0.20
C ARG A 137 13.11 88.17 0.00
N ALA A 138 13.71 88.62 1.09
CA ALA A 138 13.82 90.03 1.43
C ALA A 138 15.08 90.28 2.27
N ALA A 139 15.63 91.48 2.22
CA ALA A 139 16.81 91.85 3.01
C ALA A 139 16.53 91.97 4.52
N ALA A 140 15.28 92.16 4.92
CA ALA A 140 14.80 92.21 6.30
C ALA A 140 13.42 91.54 6.41
N ALA A 141 13.00 91.18 7.64
CA ALA A 141 11.74 90.47 7.89
C ALA A 141 10.53 91.27 7.37
N PRO A 142 9.78 90.76 6.37
CA PRO A 142 8.66 91.50 5.80
C PRO A 142 7.47 91.59 6.78
N ALA A 143 7.00 92.81 7.03
CA ALA A 143 5.80 93.05 7.85
C ALA A 143 4.49 92.82 7.06
N ASP A 144 4.55 92.81 5.72
CA ASP A 144 3.42 92.57 4.82
C ASP A 144 2.94 91.11 4.81
N SER A 145 1.69 90.90 4.36
CA SER A 145 1.03 89.58 4.33
C SER A 145 0.99 88.98 2.91
N PRO A 146 0.99 87.64 2.75
CA PRO A 146 0.76 86.98 1.46
C PRO A 146 -0.63 87.23 0.84
N GLY A 147 -1.54 87.88 1.57
CA GLY A 147 -2.90 88.19 1.13
C GLY A 147 -3.89 87.06 1.42
N ASP A 148 -5.13 87.27 0.98
CA ASP A 148 -6.20 86.26 1.09
C ASP A 148 -5.93 85.11 0.11
N VAL A 149 -6.06 83.88 0.58
CA VAL A 149 -5.85 82.69 -0.23
C VAL A 149 -6.91 81.63 0.04
N ILE A 150 -7.11 80.73 -0.93
CA ILE A 150 -7.93 79.53 -0.73
C ILE A 150 -7.02 78.31 -0.65
N PHE A 151 -7.11 77.58 0.46
CA PHE A 151 -6.44 76.32 0.68
C PHE A 151 -7.39 75.16 0.37
N THR A 152 -6.98 74.22 -0.47
CA THR A 152 -7.80 73.05 -0.82
C THR A 152 -7.22 71.80 -0.18
N PHE A 153 -7.99 71.18 0.73
CA PHE A 153 -7.50 70.09 1.58
C PHE A 153 -7.17 68.83 0.79
N SER A 154 -7.90 68.52 -0.29
CA SER A 154 -7.59 67.35 -1.12
C SER A 154 -6.22 67.43 -1.81
N THR A 155 -5.72 68.65 -2.05
CA THR A 155 -4.39 68.88 -2.62
C THR A 155 -3.32 69.21 -1.57
N GLY A 156 -3.74 69.51 -0.34
CA GLY A 156 -2.84 69.97 0.73
C GLY A 156 -2.11 71.28 0.41
N ALA A 157 -2.68 72.14 -0.43
CA ALA A 157 -2.00 73.33 -0.94
C ALA A 157 -2.93 74.54 -1.14
N ILE A 158 -2.30 75.71 -1.27
CA ILE A 158 -2.98 76.93 -1.70
C ILE A 158 -3.29 76.82 -3.20
N THR A 159 -4.56 76.80 -3.56
CA THR A 159 -5.02 76.65 -4.96
C THR A 159 -5.42 77.98 -5.59
N THR A 160 -5.79 78.98 -4.78
CA THR A 160 -6.15 80.33 -5.26
C THR A 160 -5.35 81.39 -4.52
N PRO A 161 -4.72 82.37 -5.21
CA PRO A 161 -4.71 82.62 -6.66
C PRO A 161 -4.09 81.47 -7.47
N ALA A 162 -4.47 81.29 -8.75
CA ALA A 162 -3.85 80.26 -9.60
C ALA A 162 -2.39 80.62 -9.93
N GLY A 163 -1.50 79.64 -9.97
CA GLY A 163 -0.06 79.86 -10.15
C GLY A 163 0.71 79.94 -8.82
N ASN A 164 1.98 80.33 -8.89
CA ASN A 164 2.89 80.35 -7.75
C ASN A 164 2.85 81.67 -6.95
N ASP A 165 2.52 82.77 -7.60
CA ASP A 165 2.66 84.10 -7.02
C ASP A 165 1.46 84.44 -6.12
N LEU A 166 1.75 85.05 -4.97
CA LEU A 166 0.79 85.54 -3.97
C LEU A 166 0.95 87.07 -3.83
N ALA A 167 0.12 87.69 -3.01
CA ALA A 167 0.16 89.14 -2.85
C ALA A 167 1.49 89.62 -2.23
N ASN A 168 1.82 90.88 -2.46
CA ASN A 168 3.00 91.56 -1.90
C ASN A 168 4.33 90.86 -2.18
N GLY A 169 4.43 90.11 -3.29
CA GLY A 169 5.65 89.40 -3.70
C GLY A 169 5.97 88.16 -2.86
N TRP A 170 4.99 87.64 -2.13
CA TRP A 170 5.05 86.30 -1.57
C TRP A 170 4.73 85.25 -2.64
N SER A 171 5.14 84.01 -2.43
CA SER A 171 4.87 82.90 -3.34
C SER A 171 4.63 81.59 -2.61
N LYS A 172 3.93 80.66 -3.24
CA LYS A 172 3.62 79.34 -2.66
C LYS A 172 4.85 78.43 -2.59
N ASN A 173 5.72 78.55 -3.59
CA ASN A 173 7.00 77.85 -3.67
C ASN A 173 8.13 78.80 -3.27
N ILE A 174 9.25 78.24 -2.83
CA ILE A 174 10.43 79.01 -2.44
C ILE A 174 11.02 79.76 -3.65
N PRO A 175 11.13 81.11 -3.62
CA PRO A 175 11.77 81.86 -4.68
C PRO A 175 13.26 81.54 -4.82
N ALA A 176 13.81 81.62 -6.03
CA ALA A 176 15.25 81.64 -6.26
C ALA A 176 15.88 82.99 -5.83
N GLY A 177 17.17 83.01 -5.50
CA GLY A 177 17.92 84.20 -5.11
C GLY A 177 18.76 84.01 -3.84
N THR A 178 19.55 85.03 -3.47
CA THR A 178 20.52 85.00 -2.35
C THR A 178 20.10 85.86 -1.15
N ALA A 179 19.07 86.70 -1.30
CA ALA A 179 18.51 87.42 -0.16
C ALA A 179 17.88 86.44 0.86
N PRO A 180 17.88 86.74 2.18
CA PRO A 180 17.29 85.89 3.20
C PRO A 180 15.86 85.46 2.85
N LEU A 181 15.60 84.16 3.01
CA LEU A 181 14.30 83.53 2.77
C LEU A 181 13.46 83.60 4.04
N TYR A 182 12.28 84.19 3.93
CA TYR A 182 11.27 84.23 4.97
C TYR A 182 10.08 83.35 4.58
N VAL A 183 9.45 82.77 5.60
CA VAL A 183 8.21 82.01 5.49
C VAL A 183 7.15 82.61 6.40
N ARG A 184 5.91 82.63 5.93
CA ARG A 184 4.71 82.80 6.75
C ARG A 184 3.86 81.54 6.64
N VAL A 185 3.18 81.22 7.74
CA VAL A 185 2.33 80.03 7.86
C VAL A 185 0.97 80.45 8.37
N ALA A 186 -0.09 79.87 7.81
CA ALA A 186 -1.45 79.96 8.32
C ALA A 186 -2.04 78.56 8.46
N ALA A 187 -2.88 78.35 9.47
CA ALA A 187 -3.63 77.11 9.61
C ALA A 187 -4.88 77.19 8.74
N ALA A 188 -5.10 76.17 7.91
CA ALA A 188 -6.35 75.95 7.20
C ALA A 188 -7.24 75.05 8.06
N SER A 189 -8.46 75.47 8.40
CA SER A 189 -9.43 74.59 9.04
C SER A 189 -10.86 74.89 8.59
N SER A 190 -11.45 73.94 7.85
CA SER A 190 -12.84 74.05 7.43
C SER A 190 -13.50 72.68 7.35
N ARG A 191 -14.81 72.66 7.55
CA ARG A 191 -15.65 71.48 7.31
C ARG A 191 -15.97 71.32 5.81
N ASN A 192 -15.68 72.34 5.01
CA ASN A 192 -15.78 72.29 3.55
C ASN A 192 -14.49 71.71 2.94
N ALA A 193 -14.53 71.38 1.65
CA ALA A 193 -13.37 70.85 0.91
C ALA A 193 -12.21 71.87 0.76
N THR A 194 -12.50 73.13 1.06
CA THR A 194 -11.58 74.27 0.98
C THR A 194 -11.74 75.16 2.20
N ASP A 195 -10.67 75.89 2.51
CA ASP A 195 -10.68 76.95 3.52
C ASP A 195 -10.22 78.28 2.93
N ASN A 196 -10.87 79.36 3.35
CA ASN A 196 -10.58 80.72 2.92
C ASN A 196 -9.73 81.37 4.02
N ILE A 197 -8.42 81.40 3.80
CA ILE A 197 -7.48 82.00 4.74
C ILE A 197 -7.32 83.48 4.41
N ALA A 198 -7.76 84.34 5.32
CA ALA A 198 -7.65 85.78 5.20
C ALA A 198 -6.23 86.29 5.49
N ALA A 199 -5.89 87.44 4.95
CA ALA A 199 -4.56 88.03 5.01
C ALA A 199 -4.05 88.25 6.45
N ASN A 200 -4.94 88.47 7.42
CA ASN A 200 -4.60 88.67 8.83
C ASN A 200 -4.41 87.37 9.63
N GLU A 201 -4.73 86.20 9.06
CA GLU A 201 -4.58 84.90 9.73
C GLU A 201 -3.18 84.31 9.59
N TRP A 202 -2.38 84.89 8.70
CA TRP A 202 -0.97 84.52 8.53
C TRP A 202 -0.13 84.95 9.73
N ALA A 203 0.68 84.02 10.25
CA ALA A 203 1.69 84.33 11.24
C ALA A 203 2.68 85.40 10.74
N GLY A 204 3.41 86.03 11.66
CA GLY A 204 4.51 86.93 11.32
C GLY A 204 5.58 86.24 10.47
N ALA A 205 6.28 87.00 9.62
CA ALA A 205 7.34 86.44 8.79
C ALA A 205 8.50 85.95 9.66
N VAL A 206 8.84 84.67 9.53
CA VAL A 206 9.99 84.06 10.21
C VAL A 206 11.06 83.78 9.17
N GLN A 207 12.32 84.11 9.49
CA GLN A 207 13.43 83.83 8.61
C GLN A 207 13.67 82.32 8.58
N LEU A 208 13.42 81.70 7.44
CA LEU A 208 13.61 80.27 7.23
C LEU A 208 15.08 79.94 6.93
N ALA A 209 15.74 80.78 6.12
CA ALA A 209 17.16 80.60 5.77
C ALA A 209 17.82 81.94 5.39
N LYS A 210 19.13 82.05 5.59
CA LYS A 210 19.99 83.05 4.95
C LYS A 210 21.29 82.37 4.52
N ASP A 211 21.91 82.86 3.46
CA ASP A 211 23.21 82.33 3.03
C ASP A 211 24.27 82.66 4.11
N GLY A 212 25.20 81.72 4.33
CA GLY A 212 26.33 81.89 5.25
C GLY A 212 27.44 82.75 4.65
N THR A 213 28.40 83.21 5.46
CA THR A 213 29.65 83.75 4.91
C THR A 213 30.44 82.64 4.21
N ASP A 214 31.07 82.95 3.08
CA ASP A 214 31.95 82.00 2.38
C ASP A 214 33.00 81.40 3.33
N GLY A 215 33.21 80.09 3.23
CA GLY A 215 34.21 79.36 4.01
C GLY A 215 35.64 79.76 3.62
N LEU A 216 36.60 79.55 4.53
CA LEU A 216 38.01 79.63 4.16
C LEU A 216 38.32 78.50 3.16
N ASN A 217 38.89 78.85 2.01
CA ASN A 217 39.60 77.85 1.22
C ASN A 217 40.88 77.51 1.98
N VAL A 218 41.08 76.23 2.30
CA VAL A 218 42.27 75.75 3.00
C VAL A 218 42.89 74.63 2.18
N ALA A 219 44.17 74.77 1.84
CA ALA A 219 44.91 73.76 1.11
C ALA A 219 46.31 73.58 1.73
N PRO A 220 46.67 72.36 2.17
CA PRO A 220 48.05 72.09 2.54
C PRO A 220 48.92 72.12 1.28
N VAL A 221 49.97 72.92 1.33
CA VAL A 221 50.95 73.06 0.24
C VAL A 221 52.23 72.34 0.65
N ARG A 222 52.75 71.49 -0.24
CA ARG A 222 54.03 70.83 -0.05
C ARG A 222 54.97 71.18 -1.19
N ILE A 223 56.23 71.37 -0.82
CA ILE A 223 57.32 71.62 -1.75
C ILE A 223 58.42 70.59 -1.52
N TYR A 224 59.16 70.33 -2.59
CA TYR A 224 60.19 69.31 -2.65
C TYR A 224 61.45 69.85 -3.30
N GLN A 225 62.59 69.36 -2.83
CA GLN A 225 63.89 69.63 -3.43
C GLN A 225 64.79 68.42 -3.25
N ARG A 226 65.55 68.06 -4.30
CA ARG A 226 66.61 67.05 -4.18
C ARG A 226 67.95 67.73 -3.90
N GLY A 227 68.76 67.10 -3.04
CA GLY A 227 70.10 67.52 -2.69
C GLY A 227 71.11 66.37 -2.81
N ALA A 228 72.34 66.69 -3.17
CA ALA A 228 73.43 65.71 -3.21
C ALA A 228 73.91 65.29 -1.81
N THR A 229 73.69 66.14 -0.80
CA THR A 229 74.09 65.89 0.60
C THR A 229 72.86 65.82 1.50
N ASN A 230 73.07 65.29 2.71
CA ASN A 230 72.02 65.16 3.72
C ASN A 230 71.75 66.49 4.49
N ILE A 231 72.19 67.64 3.97
CA ILE A 231 72.02 68.96 4.62
C ILE A 231 70.75 69.62 4.10
N ALA A 232 69.91 70.13 5.01
CA ALA A 232 68.65 70.77 4.68
C ALA A 232 68.87 72.05 3.82
N PRO A 233 68.22 72.17 2.65
CA PRO A 233 68.25 73.40 1.84
C PRO A 233 67.56 74.59 2.52
N ALA A 234 67.86 75.82 2.08
CA ALA A 234 67.17 77.03 2.54
C ALA A 234 65.73 77.08 1.98
N LEU A 235 64.74 77.40 2.83
CA LEU A 235 63.33 77.57 2.45
C LEU A 235 63.13 78.74 1.46
N PRO A 236 61.95 78.83 0.79
CA PRO A 236 61.64 79.97 -0.04
C PRO A 236 61.72 81.29 0.72
N SER A 237 62.37 82.29 0.13
CA SER A 237 62.64 83.59 0.78
C SER A 237 61.70 84.72 0.34
N THR A 238 60.79 84.45 -0.60
CA THR A 238 59.75 85.37 -1.07
C THR A 238 58.36 84.73 -0.90
N ALA A 239 57.31 85.55 -0.85
CA ALA A 239 55.94 85.03 -0.78
C ALA A 239 55.63 84.17 -2.02
N CYS A 240 54.98 83.02 -1.81
CA CYS A 240 54.57 82.09 -2.86
C CYS A 240 53.05 82.07 -2.96
N THR A 241 52.50 82.38 -4.13
CA THR A 241 51.04 82.47 -4.33
C THR A 241 50.45 81.11 -4.69
N PHE A 242 49.51 80.64 -3.88
CA PHE A 242 48.70 79.45 -4.11
C PHE A 242 47.33 79.83 -4.66
N THR A 243 46.89 79.18 -5.74
CA THR A 243 45.56 79.40 -6.33
C THR A 243 44.66 78.19 -6.07
N PHE A 244 43.59 78.37 -5.31
CA PHE A 244 42.74 77.26 -4.86
C PHE A 244 42.02 76.54 -6.00
N ALA A 245 41.57 77.28 -7.03
CA ALA A 245 40.85 76.70 -8.16
C ALA A 245 41.69 75.73 -9.01
N THR A 246 43.01 75.94 -9.07
CA THR A 246 43.91 75.15 -9.92
C THR A 246 44.86 74.26 -9.12
N GLY A 247 44.96 74.47 -7.80
CA GLY A 247 45.98 73.83 -6.96
C GLY A 247 47.41 74.25 -7.31
N ALA A 248 47.58 75.34 -8.07
CA ALA A 248 48.89 75.77 -8.55
C ALA A 248 49.59 76.66 -7.50
N LEU A 249 50.86 76.34 -7.23
CA LEU A 249 51.76 77.18 -6.45
C LEU A 249 52.77 77.85 -7.39
N THR A 250 52.87 79.17 -7.31
CA THR A 250 53.79 79.97 -8.13
C THR A 250 54.69 80.83 -7.23
N GLY A 251 55.81 81.32 -7.78
CA GLY A 251 56.76 82.15 -7.03
C GLY A 251 57.78 81.39 -6.18
N LEU A 252 57.87 80.06 -6.32
CA LEU A 252 58.90 79.26 -5.66
C LEU A 252 60.32 79.68 -6.10
N ASN A 253 61.22 79.80 -5.14
CA ASN A 253 62.62 80.10 -5.34
C ASN A 253 63.52 79.13 -4.55
N ASN A 254 64.84 79.37 -4.56
CA ASN A 254 65.85 78.55 -3.86
C ASN A 254 65.91 77.06 -4.27
N GLY A 255 65.38 76.74 -5.46
CA GLY A 255 65.40 75.38 -6.04
C GLY A 255 64.28 74.46 -5.57
N TRP A 256 63.29 74.98 -4.84
CA TRP A 256 62.09 74.24 -4.46
C TRP A 256 61.12 74.08 -5.64
N SER A 257 60.42 72.96 -5.66
CA SER A 257 59.41 72.61 -6.65
C SER A 257 58.13 72.12 -5.97
N ALA A 258 56.98 72.41 -6.57
CA ALA A 258 55.69 71.86 -6.10
C ALA A 258 55.56 70.35 -6.39
N GLN A 259 56.38 69.82 -7.31
CA GLN A 259 56.45 68.40 -7.65
C GLN A 259 57.79 67.81 -7.22
N VAL A 260 57.82 66.52 -6.86
CA VAL A 260 59.05 65.81 -6.53
C VAL A 260 59.99 65.81 -7.74
N PRO A 261 61.20 66.41 -7.64
CA PRO A 261 62.14 66.39 -8.76
C PRO A 261 62.62 64.97 -9.10
N ALA A 262 62.65 64.64 -10.38
CA ALA A 262 63.16 63.34 -10.88
C ALA A 262 64.71 63.25 -10.86
N ALA A 263 65.40 64.39 -10.75
CA ALA A 263 66.85 64.50 -10.68
C ALA A 263 67.28 65.55 -9.63
N GLY A 264 68.55 65.57 -9.24
CA GLY A 264 69.11 66.58 -8.33
C GLY A 264 69.82 66.05 -7.07
N GLY A 265 70.00 64.73 -6.94
CA GLY A 265 70.76 64.10 -5.85
C GLY A 265 69.98 63.03 -5.08
N ALA A 266 70.69 62.28 -4.24
CA ALA A 266 70.19 61.07 -3.58
C ALA A 266 69.23 61.32 -2.40
N TYR A 267 69.15 62.56 -1.90
CA TYR A 267 68.29 62.93 -0.77
C TYR A 267 67.14 63.81 -1.23
N LEU A 268 65.92 63.41 -0.87
CA LEU A 268 64.70 64.16 -1.12
C LEU A 268 64.28 64.88 0.16
N PHE A 269 64.20 66.20 0.09
CA PHE A 269 63.72 67.07 1.16
C PHE A 269 62.33 67.60 0.85
N THR A 270 61.57 67.89 1.90
CA THR A 270 60.24 68.50 1.81
C THR A 270 60.05 69.58 2.87
N SER A 271 59.25 70.58 2.56
CA SER A 271 58.65 71.50 3.51
C SER A 271 57.18 71.69 3.16
N GLY A 272 56.38 72.14 4.11
CA GLY A 272 54.97 72.42 3.90
C GLY A 272 54.53 73.72 4.55
N ALA A 273 53.46 74.28 4.00
CA ALA A 273 52.73 75.42 4.53
C ALA A 273 51.23 75.16 4.34
N THR A 274 50.37 75.99 4.94
CA THR A 274 48.93 75.92 4.72
C THR A 274 48.49 77.18 4.01
N ALA A 275 48.01 77.04 2.78
CA ALA A 275 47.33 78.12 2.09
C ALA A 275 45.93 78.28 2.69
N ALA A 276 45.58 79.44 3.24
CA ALA A 276 44.28 79.68 3.86
C ALA A 276 43.76 81.10 3.55
N SER A 277 42.80 81.21 2.63
CA SER A 277 42.18 82.50 2.32
C SER A 277 40.70 82.38 1.96
N ARG A 278 39.95 83.46 2.18
CA ARG A 278 38.56 83.62 1.69
C ARG A 278 38.52 84.09 0.23
N THR A 279 39.67 84.46 -0.35
CA THR A 279 39.81 84.81 -1.77
C THR A 279 40.21 83.60 -2.60
N ALA A 280 40.24 83.76 -3.93
CA ALA A 280 40.62 82.69 -4.86
C ALA A 280 42.10 82.27 -4.78
N THR A 281 42.93 83.10 -4.18
CA THR A 281 44.37 82.87 -3.96
C THR A 281 44.77 83.16 -2.51
N ASP A 282 45.90 82.61 -2.11
CA ASP A 282 46.59 82.91 -0.85
C ASP A 282 48.09 83.13 -1.09
N ASP A 283 48.69 84.08 -0.38
CA ASP A 283 50.12 84.39 -0.48
C ASP A 283 50.86 83.86 0.75
N ILE A 284 51.54 82.72 0.56
CA ILE A 284 52.30 82.06 1.63
C ILE A 284 53.61 82.80 1.85
N ALA A 285 53.75 83.48 2.99
CA ALA A 285 54.94 84.23 3.35
C ALA A 285 56.13 83.31 3.72
N PRO A 286 57.39 83.78 3.59
CA PRO A 286 58.58 82.97 3.90
C PRO A 286 58.58 82.33 5.30
N GLY A 287 58.00 83.01 6.29
CA GLY A 287 57.92 82.53 7.68
C GLY A 287 56.84 81.48 7.93
N GLU A 288 55.96 81.21 6.96
CA GLU A 288 54.86 80.25 7.11
C GLU A 288 55.25 78.83 6.68
N TRP A 289 56.41 78.68 6.03
CA TRP A 289 56.96 77.38 5.69
C TRP A 289 57.50 76.68 6.93
N ALA A 290 57.08 75.42 7.13
CA ALA A 290 57.63 74.57 8.18
C ALA A 290 59.11 74.29 7.94
N ALA A 291 59.83 73.97 9.03
CA ALA A 291 61.21 73.54 8.95
C ALA A 291 61.38 72.38 7.95
N VAL A 292 62.45 72.42 7.16
CA VAL A 292 62.73 71.42 6.13
C VAL A 292 62.97 70.06 6.77
N ALA A 293 62.26 69.04 6.29
CA ALA A 293 62.43 67.66 6.68
C ALA A 293 62.98 66.83 5.52
N ARG A 294 63.85 65.87 5.81
CA ARG A 294 64.24 64.86 4.84
C ARG A 294 63.11 63.84 4.70
N LEU A 295 62.54 63.74 3.50
CA LEU A 295 61.44 62.83 3.20
C LEU A 295 61.96 61.43 2.85
N ALA A 296 63.01 61.34 2.04
CA ALA A 296 63.58 60.07 1.59
C ALA A 296 65.07 60.19 1.25
N ALA A 297 65.75 59.05 1.24
CA ALA A 297 67.00 58.83 0.55
C ALA A 297 66.80 57.64 -0.39
N ASP A 298 67.48 57.63 -1.55
CA ASP A 298 67.39 56.49 -2.46
C ASP A 298 67.91 55.20 -1.76
N GLY A 299 67.23 54.07 -1.97
CA GLY A 299 67.55 52.78 -1.35
C GLY A 299 68.66 52.01 -2.07
N ALA A 300 69.31 51.06 -1.38
CA ALA A 300 70.20 50.10 -2.03
C ALA A 300 69.37 49.10 -2.89
N THR A 301 69.91 48.65 -4.02
CA THR A 301 69.24 47.70 -4.93
C THR A 301 68.95 46.36 -4.22
N GLY A 302 67.73 45.83 -4.32
CA GLY A 302 67.33 44.55 -3.68
C GLY A 302 67.83 43.30 -4.41
N GLN A 303 67.96 42.18 -3.69
CA GLN A 303 68.27 40.85 -4.27
C GLN A 303 67.03 40.18 -4.90
N ARG A 304 67.23 39.41 -5.99
CA ARG A 304 66.20 38.64 -6.71
C ARG A 304 65.67 37.46 -5.87
N GLY A 305 64.35 37.18 -5.94
CA GLY A 305 63.70 36.01 -5.33
C GLY A 305 63.73 34.74 -6.18
N THR A 306 63.28 33.61 -5.61
CA THR A 306 63.31 32.28 -6.23
C THR A 306 62.27 32.13 -7.35
N VAL A 307 62.55 31.38 -8.41
CA VAL A 307 61.63 31.21 -9.56
C VAL A 307 61.37 29.75 -9.91
N THR A 308 60.31 29.51 -10.69
CA THR A 308 60.02 28.22 -11.32
C THR A 308 59.96 28.39 -12.84
N VAL A 309 60.75 27.63 -13.58
CA VAL A 309 60.79 27.65 -15.05
C VAL A 309 60.46 26.27 -15.61
N THR A 310 59.58 26.22 -16.59
CA THR A 310 59.20 24.97 -17.28
C THR A 310 59.51 25.11 -18.76
N ALA A 311 60.35 24.22 -19.30
CA ALA A 311 60.85 24.32 -20.67
C ALA A 311 60.66 23.00 -21.47
N PRO A 312 59.95 23.03 -22.61
CA PRO A 312 59.78 21.87 -23.48
C PRO A 312 60.98 21.63 -24.41
N GLY A 313 61.08 20.43 -24.98
CA GLY A 313 62.05 20.07 -26.03
C GLY A 313 63.29 19.34 -25.52
N TYR A 314 63.28 18.85 -24.28
CA TYR A 314 64.41 18.19 -23.64
C TYR A 314 64.07 16.75 -23.28
N SER A 315 64.71 15.79 -23.94
CA SER A 315 64.55 14.35 -23.71
C SER A 315 65.36 13.81 -22.52
N ALA A 316 66.18 14.66 -21.89
CA ALA A 316 66.97 14.34 -20.72
C ALA A 316 67.28 15.61 -19.91
N TRP A 317 67.62 15.44 -18.63
CA TRP A 317 68.11 16.53 -17.78
C TRP A 317 69.56 16.91 -18.12
N SER A 318 69.85 18.21 -18.21
CA SER A 318 71.21 18.74 -18.11
C SER A 318 71.24 20.05 -17.32
N ASP A 319 72.25 20.22 -16.46
CA ASP A 319 72.41 21.44 -15.65
C ASP A 319 72.65 22.67 -16.53
N ALA A 320 73.34 22.51 -17.66
CA ALA A 320 73.57 23.57 -18.63
C ALA A 320 72.26 24.03 -19.30
N SER A 321 71.37 23.09 -19.64
CA SER A 321 70.03 23.40 -20.16
C SER A 321 69.19 24.14 -19.12
N ALA A 322 69.23 23.72 -17.85
CA ALA A 322 68.48 24.39 -16.79
C ALA A 322 68.96 25.83 -16.55
N VAL A 323 70.29 26.04 -16.55
CA VAL A 323 70.90 27.37 -16.48
C VAL A 323 70.54 28.22 -17.71
N TYR A 324 70.61 27.63 -18.90
CA TYR A 324 70.25 28.32 -20.14
C TYR A 324 68.80 28.79 -20.13
N GLU A 325 67.85 27.93 -19.73
CA GLU A 325 66.42 28.29 -19.70
C GLU A 325 66.11 29.35 -18.62
N LEU A 326 66.81 29.34 -17.48
CA LEU A 326 66.76 30.43 -16.49
C LEU A 326 67.26 31.76 -17.07
N GLY A 327 68.41 31.74 -17.74
CA GLY A 327 68.98 32.91 -18.40
C GLY A 327 68.07 33.44 -19.52
N ARG A 328 67.54 32.54 -20.35
CA ARG A 328 66.60 32.84 -21.43
C ARG A 328 65.29 33.44 -20.92
N ALA A 329 64.82 33.02 -19.76
CA ALA A 329 63.66 33.58 -19.09
C ALA A 329 63.95 34.94 -18.39
N GLY A 330 65.18 35.47 -18.48
CA GLY A 330 65.57 36.78 -17.95
C GLY A 330 66.01 36.79 -16.49
N TYR A 331 66.19 35.61 -15.88
CA TYR A 331 66.48 35.47 -14.44
C TYR A 331 67.98 35.38 -14.10
N GLY A 332 68.83 35.22 -15.12
CA GLY A 332 70.28 35.13 -14.96
C GLY A 332 70.74 33.79 -14.40
N ALA A 333 71.82 33.81 -13.60
CA ALA A 333 72.35 32.61 -12.97
C ALA A 333 71.38 32.03 -11.92
N PRO A 334 71.35 30.70 -11.72
CA PRO A 334 70.50 30.08 -10.72
C PRO A 334 70.82 30.56 -9.31
N ILE A 335 69.80 30.74 -8.48
CA ILE A 335 69.93 30.96 -7.04
C ILE A 335 69.26 29.83 -6.25
N ASN A 336 69.62 29.68 -4.97
CA ASN A 336 69.05 28.63 -4.13
C ASN A 336 67.52 28.67 -4.16
N ARG A 337 66.93 27.50 -4.39
CA ARG A 337 65.50 27.18 -4.55
C ARG A 337 64.87 27.59 -5.87
N ASP A 338 65.64 28.00 -6.88
CA ASP A 338 65.14 28.05 -8.25
C ASP A 338 64.77 26.64 -8.72
N VAL A 339 63.58 26.47 -9.29
CA VAL A 339 63.04 25.20 -9.78
C VAL A 339 63.01 25.22 -11.30
N VAL A 340 63.51 24.17 -11.93
CA VAL A 340 63.42 24.00 -13.38
C VAL A 340 62.83 22.63 -13.71
N THR A 341 61.84 22.61 -14.60
CA THR A 341 61.29 21.41 -15.23
C THR A 341 61.70 21.37 -16.69
N LEU A 342 62.45 20.35 -17.08
CA LEU A 342 62.80 20.05 -18.47
C LEU A 342 61.97 18.85 -18.93
N TYR A 343 61.27 18.98 -20.06
CA TYR A 343 60.39 17.90 -20.53
C TYR A 343 60.28 17.78 -22.05
N ASP A 344 59.87 16.61 -22.50
CA ASP A 344 59.38 16.31 -23.85
C ASP A 344 58.19 15.31 -23.78
N ALA A 345 57.86 14.63 -24.88
CA ALA A 345 56.75 13.68 -24.92
C ALA A 345 56.99 12.38 -24.11
N THR A 346 58.24 12.07 -23.76
CA THR A 346 58.66 10.80 -23.15
C THR A 346 59.39 10.99 -21.81
N HIS A 347 59.79 12.21 -21.50
CA HIS A 347 60.62 12.54 -20.35
C HIS A 347 60.14 13.83 -19.69
N ALA A 348 60.12 13.86 -18.36
CA ALA A 348 59.92 15.08 -17.57
C ALA A 348 60.72 14.97 -16.27
N VAL A 349 61.65 15.89 -16.05
CA VAL A 349 62.44 15.94 -14.81
C VAL A 349 62.36 17.34 -14.23
N THR A 350 61.97 17.40 -12.96
CA THR A 350 61.95 18.64 -12.18
C THR A 350 63.06 18.59 -11.13
N LYS A 351 63.90 19.62 -11.10
CA LYS A 351 64.92 19.80 -10.07
C LYS A 351 64.87 21.20 -9.49
N TYR A 352 65.41 21.36 -8.29
CA TYR A 352 65.66 22.65 -7.69
C TYR A 352 67.16 22.88 -7.45
N PHE A 353 67.60 24.12 -7.54
CA PHE A 353 68.98 24.50 -7.33
C PHE A 353 69.24 24.72 -5.84
N GLU A 354 70.25 24.10 -5.27
CA GLU A 354 70.66 24.33 -3.88
C GLU A 354 72.17 24.20 -3.74
N ASN A 355 72.81 25.23 -3.19
CA ASN A 355 74.24 25.30 -2.87
C ASN A 355 75.15 24.84 -4.02
N GLY A 356 74.85 25.27 -5.26
CA GLY A 356 75.66 24.97 -6.43
C GLY A 356 75.29 23.69 -7.18
N ALA A 357 74.26 22.95 -6.76
CA ALA A 357 73.84 21.70 -7.37
C ALA A 357 72.35 21.66 -7.70
N TRP A 358 71.98 20.91 -8.75
CA TRP A 358 70.60 20.63 -9.10
C TRP A 358 70.12 19.32 -8.49
N LEU A 359 69.20 19.41 -7.52
CA LEU A 359 68.66 18.29 -6.77
C LEU A 359 67.27 17.91 -7.28
N VAL A 360 66.98 16.61 -7.37
CA VAL A 360 65.67 16.12 -7.82
C VAL A 360 64.59 16.58 -6.86
N LEU A 361 63.55 17.23 -7.40
CA LEU A 361 62.36 17.55 -6.63
C LEU A 361 61.38 16.37 -6.71
N GLY A 362 61.38 15.52 -5.70
CA GLY A 362 60.40 14.45 -5.56
C GLY A 362 59.01 15.02 -5.28
N THR A 363 58.13 15.02 -6.27
CA THR A 363 56.75 15.49 -6.11
C THR A 363 55.81 14.34 -5.76
N VAL A 364 55.11 14.46 -4.63
CA VAL A 364 53.92 13.65 -4.34
C VAL A 364 52.71 14.36 -4.94
N LEU A 365 52.09 13.77 -5.96
CA LEU A 365 50.81 14.23 -6.48
C LEU A 365 49.68 13.57 -5.68
N ASN A 366 48.94 14.36 -4.92
CA ASN A 366 47.71 13.86 -4.29
C ASN A 366 46.74 13.43 -5.40
N GLY A 367 46.20 12.22 -5.33
CA GLY A 367 45.26 11.69 -6.32
C GLY A 367 44.02 12.59 -6.54
N ASN A 368 43.63 13.40 -5.54
CA ASN A 368 42.53 14.37 -5.66
C ASN A 368 42.85 15.56 -6.60
N LEU A 369 44.12 15.77 -6.95
CA LEU A 369 44.54 16.77 -7.93
C LEU A 369 44.47 16.24 -9.38
N LEU A 370 44.27 14.94 -9.57
CA LEU A 370 44.03 14.34 -10.89
C LEU A 370 42.54 14.43 -11.23
N VAL A 371 42.16 15.47 -11.98
CA VAL A 371 40.80 15.67 -12.50
C VAL A 371 40.67 15.19 -13.96
N ASN A 372 39.44 15.14 -14.50
CA ASN A 372 39.22 14.70 -15.88
C ASN A 372 40.08 15.53 -16.88
N GLY A 373 40.86 14.84 -17.72
CA GLY A 373 41.80 15.47 -18.65
C GLY A 373 43.21 15.78 -18.10
N SER A 374 43.50 15.49 -16.82
CA SER A 374 44.82 15.78 -16.21
C SER A 374 45.97 14.92 -16.75
N VAL A 375 45.66 13.78 -17.36
CA VAL A 375 46.63 12.92 -18.05
C VAL A 375 46.21 12.85 -19.52
N ALA A 376 46.69 13.81 -20.29
CA ALA A 376 46.42 13.90 -21.71
C ALA A 376 47.40 13.02 -22.50
N THR A 377 46.93 11.81 -22.80
CA THR A 377 47.37 10.87 -23.85
C THR A 377 48.35 9.74 -23.50
N GLN A 378 47.81 8.55 -23.71
CA GLN A 378 48.35 7.22 -24.04
C GLN A 378 48.76 6.21 -22.95
N ALA A 379 49.42 6.54 -21.84
CA ALA A 379 49.64 5.53 -20.78
C ALA A 379 50.09 6.15 -19.45
N LEU A 380 49.57 5.60 -18.34
CA LEU A 380 50.29 5.66 -17.07
C LEU A 380 51.46 4.67 -17.17
N ALA A 381 52.66 5.18 -17.48
CA ALA A 381 53.88 4.37 -17.50
C ALA A 381 54.32 4.07 -16.07
N ALA A 382 53.83 2.96 -15.51
CA ALA A 382 54.16 2.50 -14.17
C ALA A 382 54.48 1.00 -14.19
N ASP A 383 55.51 0.59 -13.43
CA ASP A 383 55.85 -0.84 -13.27
C ASP A 383 54.71 -1.63 -12.64
N SER A 384 53.92 -0.99 -11.77
CA SER A 384 52.70 -1.55 -11.19
C SER A 384 51.69 -0.45 -10.85
N VAL A 385 50.41 -0.77 -11.00
CA VAL A 385 49.30 0.10 -10.59
C VAL A 385 48.43 -0.67 -9.60
N THR A 386 48.49 -0.31 -8.31
CA THR A 386 47.65 -0.89 -7.27
C THR A 386 46.41 -0.03 -7.07
N VAL A 387 45.23 -0.56 -7.38
CA VAL A 387 43.95 0.15 -7.32
C VAL A 387 42.87 -0.78 -6.80
N GLU A 388 42.12 -0.34 -5.80
CA GLU A 388 41.13 -1.18 -5.10
C GLU A 388 39.75 -1.17 -5.79
N LYS A 389 39.43 -0.12 -6.57
CA LYS A 389 38.12 0.08 -7.20
C LYS A 389 38.26 0.52 -8.65
N ILE A 390 38.65 -0.40 -9.53
CA ILE A 390 38.58 -0.17 -10.98
C ILE A 390 37.14 -0.38 -11.46
N ASP A 391 36.54 0.62 -12.08
CA ASP A 391 35.36 0.43 -12.93
C ASP A 391 35.77 -0.15 -14.28
N ALA A 392 35.53 -1.46 -14.47
CA ALA A 392 35.98 -2.19 -15.65
C ALA A 392 35.13 -1.97 -16.91
N ARG A 393 34.05 -1.16 -16.86
CA ARG A 393 33.11 -0.98 -17.98
C ARG A 393 33.71 -0.37 -19.27
N GLY A 394 34.97 0.09 -19.22
CA GLY A 394 35.73 0.56 -20.39
C GLY A 394 37.19 0.08 -20.43
N LEU A 395 37.61 -0.83 -19.55
CA LEU A 395 38.99 -1.30 -19.50
C LEU A 395 39.26 -2.28 -20.65
N SER A 396 40.36 -2.08 -21.38
CA SER A 396 40.88 -3.04 -22.37
C SER A 396 42.35 -3.32 -22.10
N ILE A 397 42.66 -4.57 -21.72
CA ILE A 397 44.02 -5.08 -21.55
C ILE A 397 44.43 -5.69 -22.90
N LYS A 398 45.58 -5.27 -23.42
CA LYS A 398 46.11 -5.69 -24.73
C LYS A 398 47.50 -6.30 -24.58
N ASP A 399 47.90 -7.14 -25.53
CA ASP A 399 49.27 -7.61 -25.65
C ASP A 399 50.18 -6.55 -26.31
N SER A 400 51.47 -6.86 -26.43
CA SER A 400 52.49 -5.99 -27.02
C SER A 400 52.28 -5.69 -28.50
N THR A 401 51.38 -6.41 -29.17
CA THR A 401 50.98 -6.18 -30.57
C THR A 401 49.69 -5.37 -30.68
N GLY A 402 49.10 -4.96 -29.55
CA GLY A 402 47.88 -4.18 -29.48
C GLY A 402 46.59 -5.00 -29.57
N LYS A 403 46.69 -6.33 -29.52
CA LYS A 403 45.52 -7.23 -29.55
C LYS A 403 44.90 -7.32 -28.16
N ILE A 404 43.57 -7.28 -28.10
CA ILE A 404 42.82 -7.37 -26.84
C ILE A 404 42.99 -8.76 -26.21
N ILE A 405 43.48 -8.78 -24.97
CA ILE A 405 43.49 -9.95 -24.08
C ILE A 405 42.18 -9.99 -23.30
N LEU A 406 41.74 -8.86 -22.71
CA LEU A 406 40.50 -8.72 -21.91
C LEU A 406 39.89 -7.34 -22.13
N SER A 407 38.60 -7.22 -22.45
CA SER A 407 37.92 -5.93 -22.55
C SER A 407 36.49 -5.95 -22.02
N ALA A 408 35.98 -4.78 -21.62
CA ALA A 408 34.59 -4.59 -21.23
C ALA A 408 33.61 -5.18 -22.26
N GLY A 409 32.68 -6.01 -21.79
CA GLY A 409 31.68 -6.68 -22.64
C GLY A 409 32.20 -7.90 -23.42
N THR A 410 33.48 -8.26 -23.29
CA THR A 410 34.04 -9.48 -23.87
C THR A 410 34.32 -10.50 -22.76
N PRO A 411 33.69 -11.69 -22.77
CA PRO A 411 33.94 -12.71 -21.76
C PRO A 411 35.41 -13.09 -21.69
N LEU A 412 35.91 -13.38 -20.49
CA LEU A 412 37.17 -14.11 -20.33
C LEU A 412 37.00 -15.45 -21.04
N THR A 413 37.57 -15.60 -22.24
CA THR A 413 37.48 -16.87 -22.96
C THR A 413 38.49 -17.85 -22.38
N SER A 414 38.10 -19.11 -22.25
CA SER A 414 38.92 -20.20 -21.71
C SER A 414 40.27 -20.36 -22.43
N ASN A 415 40.42 -19.82 -23.64
CA ASN A 415 41.67 -19.80 -24.40
C ASN A 415 42.85 -19.15 -23.65
N TYR A 416 42.58 -18.26 -22.69
CA TYR A 416 43.60 -17.54 -21.93
C TYR A 416 43.72 -18.00 -20.47
N MET A 417 43.03 -19.08 -20.07
CA MET A 417 43.12 -19.65 -18.72
C MET A 417 43.86 -20.99 -18.75
N ASN A 418 45.04 -21.07 -18.12
CA ASN A 418 45.75 -22.35 -17.90
C ASN A 418 45.15 -23.12 -16.72
N ALA A 419 43.85 -23.39 -16.78
CA ALA A 419 43.12 -24.21 -15.82
C ALA A 419 42.56 -25.45 -16.53
N GLY A 420 42.72 -26.62 -15.94
CA GLY A 420 42.18 -27.89 -16.48
C GLY A 420 40.65 -27.98 -16.29
N ILE A 421 39.91 -27.17 -17.04
CA ILE A 421 38.43 -27.03 -17.03
C ILE A 421 37.82 -27.71 -18.27
N GLY A 422 38.35 -28.86 -18.67
CA GLY A 422 37.89 -29.58 -19.87
C GLY A 422 36.36 -29.74 -19.93
N ALA A 423 35.82 -29.89 -21.14
CA ALA A 423 34.38 -29.84 -21.45
C ALA A 423 33.52 -31.00 -20.87
N GLY A 424 34.00 -31.66 -19.81
CA GLY A 424 33.46 -32.89 -19.25
C GLY A 424 34.15 -34.13 -19.83
N ASN A 425 34.25 -35.18 -19.02
CA ASN A 425 34.74 -36.48 -19.46
C ASN A 425 33.71 -37.12 -20.41
N LEU A 426 34.13 -37.63 -21.56
CA LEU A 426 33.25 -38.29 -22.53
C LEU A 426 33.10 -39.79 -22.24
N ILE A 427 33.89 -40.32 -21.31
CA ILE A 427 33.87 -41.73 -20.91
C ILE A 427 32.87 -41.91 -19.77
N SER A 428 31.78 -42.62 -20.02
CA SER A 428 30.85 -43.08 -19.00
C SER A 428 31.42 -44.26 -18.22
N ASN A 429 31.21 -44.31 -16.89
CA ASN A 429 31.70 -45.39 -16.02
C ASN A 429 33.22 -45.59 -16.17
N SER A 430 33.95 -44.48 -16.20
CA SER A 430 35.39 -44.37 -16.47
C SER A 430 36.30 -44.85 -15.32
N ALA A 431 35.69 -45.23 -14.20
CA ALA A 431 36.30 -45.95 -13.08
C ALA A 431 35.28 -46.96 -12.52
N PRO A 432 35.16 -48.16 -13.11
CA PRO A 432 34.09 -49.10 -12.77
C PRO A 432 34.19 -49.50 -11.31
N SER A 433 33.11 -49.26 -10.56
CA SER A 433 33.03 -49.45 -9.10
C SER A 433 33.68 -50.77 -8.68
N PRO A 434 34.57 -50.77 -7.67
CA PRO A 434 35.07 -52.00 -7.12
C PRO A 434 33.97 -52.57 -6.21
N PRO A 435 33.36 -53.73 -6.49
CA PRO A 435 32.72 -54.44 -5.40
C PRO A 435 33.80 -55.10 -4.55
N ALA A 436 33.39 -55.54 -3.36
CA ALA A 436 34.19 -56.43 -2.52
C ALA A 436 34.94 -57.48 -3.37
N GLU A 437 36.19 -57.73 -2.97
CA GLU A 437 37.22 -58.47 -3.71
C GLU A 437 36.66 -59.55 -4.67
N GLY A 438 36.93 -59.41 -5.97
CA GLY A 438 36.71 -60.48 -6.96
C GLY A 438 35.32 -60.61 -7.56
N VAL A 439 34.34 -59.77 -7.21
CA VAL A 439 32.94 -59.86 -7.71
C VAL A 439 32.56 -58.70 -8.65
N GLY A 440 33.57 -58.06 -9.26
CA GLY A 440 33.45 -56.87 -10.11
C GLY A 440 32.99 -57.12 -11.54
N GLY A 441 32.19 -56.19 -12.07
CA GLY A 441 32.03 -56.07 -13.51
C GLY A 441 33.22 -55.33 -14.11
N LEU A 442 33.69 -55.76 -15.28
CA LEU A 442 34.68 -55.02 -16.09
C LEU A 442 34.15 -53.67 -16.61
N GLY A 443 32.91 -53.32 -16.28
CA GLY A 443 32.21 -52.16 -16.81
C GLY A 443 32.19 -52.18 -18.34
N GLY A 444 32.46 -51.01 -18.92
CA GLY A 444 32.63 -50.86 -20.36
C GLY A 444 34.02 -51.25 -20.88
N PHE A 445 34.92 -51.84 -20.10
CA PHE A 445 36.30 -52.09 -20.53
C PHE A 445 36.48 -53.46 -21.18
N ILE A 446 37.43 -53.57 -22.11
CA ILE A 446 37.74 -54.78 -22.86
C ILE A 446 39.25 -54.92 -23.06
N LEU A 447 39.73 -56.16 -23.17
CA LEU A 447 41.06 -56.47 -23.64
C LEU A 447 41.06 -56.52 -25.18
N ASP A 448 41.57 -55.47 -25.82
CA ASP A 448 41.60 -55.33 -27.28
C ASP A 448 42.65 -56.23 -27.94
N TYR A 449 43.78 -56.42 -27.25
CA TYR A 449 44.91 -57.20 -27.75
C TYR A 449 45.65 -57.87 -26.61
N THR A 450 46.14 -59.07 -26.86
CA THR A 450 47.15 -59.74 -26.03
C THR A 450 48.19 -60.44 -26.89
N TYR A 451 49.45 -60.33 -26.47
CA TYR A 451 50.59 -61.05 -27.05
C TYR A 451 50.58 -62.55 -26.74
N SER A 452 49.97 -62.98 -25.62
CA SER A 452 49.94 -64.38 -25.19
C SER A 452 48.52 -64.82 -24.84
N LEU A 453 47.85 -65.39 -25.84
CA LEU A 453 46.53 -65.97 -25.72
C LEU A 453 46.57 -67.16 -24.74
N GLY A 454 45.74 -67.10 -23.69
CA GLY A 454 45.63 -68.14 -22.66
C GLY A 454 46.42 -67.90 -21.37
N THR A 455 47.34 -66.93 -21.33
CA THR A 455 48.14 -66.60 -20.12
C THR A 455 47.92 -65.17 -19.60
N THR A 456 47.10 -64.39 -20.31
CA THR A 456 46.73 -63.02 -19.94
C THR A 456 45.42 -63.01 -19.15
N THR A 457 45.43 -62.35 -18.00
CA THR A 457 44.24 -62.12 -17.18
C THR A 457 43.80 -60.68 -17.34
N PHE A 458 42.54 -60.46 -17.67
CA PHE A 458 41.89 -59.14 -17.63
C PHE A 458 40.73 -59.21 -16.64
N ALA A 459 40.79 -58.41 -15.59
CA ALA A 459 39.91 -58.53 -14.43
C ALA A 459 39.60 -57.16 -13.79
N PRO A 460 38.55 -57.06 -12.97
CA PRO A 460 38.27 -55.88 -12.17
C PRO A 460 39.43 -55.52 -11.26
N GLY A 461 39.60 -54.24 -10.97
CA GLY A 461 40.70 -53.70 -10.17
C GLY A 461 40.78 -54.33 -8.77
N TYR A 462 42.00 -54.53 -8.29
CA TYR A 462 42.27 -55.08 -6.97
C TYR A 462 42.54 -53.94 -5.98
N ALA A 463 41.80 -53.91 -4.86
CA ALA A 463 41.71 -52.76 -3.95
C ALA A 463 43.07 -52.14 -3.51
N PRO A 464 44.15 -52.90 -3.26
CA PRO A 464 45.46 -52.32 -2.94
C PRO A 464 46.15 -51.55 -4.07
N TYR A 465 45.85 -51.89 -5.34
CA TYR A 465 46.54 -51.35 -6.53
C TYR A 465 45.59 -50.55 -7.44
N VAL A 466 44.50 -50.06 -6.88
CA VAL A 466 43.68 -48.97 -7.42
C VAL A 466 43.62 -47.84 -6.38
N PRO A 467 43.41 -46.58 -6.79
CA PRO A 467 43.29 -45.49 -5.83
C PRO A 467 42.19 -45.78 -4.79
N SER A 468 42.48 -45.53 -3.51
CA SER A 468 41.55 -45.80 -2.40
C SER A 468 40.21 -45.09 -2.63
N GLY A 469 39.11 -45.85 -2.62
CA GLY A 469 37.75 -45.35 -2.89
C GLY A 469 37.38 -45.22 -4.37
N ALA A 470 38.30 -45.52 -5.30
CA ALA A 470 38.04 -45.53 -6.74
C ALA A 470 37.94 -46.95 -7.31
N GLY A 471 37.26 -47.06 -8.46
CA GLY A 471 37.16 -48.28 -9.26
C GLY A 471 38.22 -48.40 -10.35
N GLY A 472 38.32 -49.56 -11.00
CA GLY A 472 39.32 -49.77 -12.05
C GLY A 472 39.33 -51.17 -12.63
N VAL A 473 40.28 -51.41 -13.54
CA VAL A 473 40.57 -52.72 -14.13
C VAL A 473 42.07 -52.97 -14.11
N TYR A 474 42.48 -54.23 -14.24
CA TYR A 474 43.89 -54.54 -14.45
C TYR A 474 44.05 -55.61 -15.52
N VAL A 475 45.22 -55.58 -16.16
CA VAL A 475 45.70 -56.66 -17.01
C VAL A 475 46.99 -57.23 -16.43
N ARG A 476 47.08 -58.56 -16.41
CA ARG A 476 48.28 -59.32 -16.04
C ARG A 476 48.70 -60.19 -17.22
N CYS A 477 49.99 -60.17 -17.56
CA CYS A 477 50.60 -61.14 -18.47
C CYS A 477 51.48 -62.10 -17.66
N THR A 478 51.11 -63.38 -17.62
CA THR A 478 51.86 -64.40 -16.86
C THR A 478 53.16 -64.76 -17.59
N GLY A 479 54.26 -64.88 -16.85
CA GLY A 479 55.59 -65.17 -17.41
C GLY A 479 56.38 -63.93 -17.83
N VAL A 480 57.51 -64.11 -18.50
CA VAL A 480 58.41 -63.02 -18.91
C VAL A 480 57.85 -62.33 -20.15
N VAL A 481 57.61 -61.02 -20.07
CA VAL A 481 57.29 -60.20 -21.24
C VAL A 481 58.58 -59.52 -21.73
N PRO A 482 59.09 -59.86 -22.94
CA PRO A 482 60.32 -59.26 -23.45
C PRO A 482 60.27 -57.73 -23.47
N SER A 483 61.42 -57.10 -23.21
CA SER A 483 61.51 -55.64 -23.20
C SER A 483 61.15 -55.05 -24.57
N GLY A 484 60.26 -54.07 -24.59
CA GLY A 484 59.79 -53.41 -25.81
C GLY A 484 58.61 -54.09 -26.51
N THR A 485 58.16 -55.26 -26.03
CA THR A 485 57.01 -55.96 -26.61
C THR A 485 55.70 -55.39 -26.06
N THR A 486 54.80 -54.93 -26.94
CA THR A 486 53.41 -54.63 -26.58
C THR A 486 52.73 -55.92 -26.13
N ALA A 487 52.45 -56.05 -24.84
CA ALA A 487 51.94 -57.28 -24.25
C ALA A 487 50.41 -57.32 -24.20
N ALA A 488 49.78 -56.16 -23.93
CA ALA A 488 48.34 -56.04 -23.85
C ALA A 488 47.86 -54.62 -24.18
N ILE A 489 46.65 -54.52 -24.74
CA ILE A 489 45.95 -53.25 -24.95
C ILE A 489 44.57 -53.36 -24.32
N VAL A 490 44.26 -52.42 -23.42
CA VAL A 490 42.95 -52.28 -22.80
C VAL A 490 42.23 -51.12 -23.47
N GLY A 491 40.98 -51.34 -23.87
CA GLY A 491 40.11 -50.34 -24.48
C GLY A 491 38.73 -50.28 -23.84
N ILE A 492 37.81 -49.56 -24.49
CA ILE A 492 36.43 -49.39 -24.06
C ILE A 492 35.49 -49.99 -25.12
N ARG A 493 34.43 -50.66 -24.70
CA ARG A 493 33.42 -51.33 -25.54
C ARG A 493 32.21 -50.43 -25.83
N GLN A 494 31.59 -50.64 -26.99
CA GLN A 494 30.26 -50.19 -27.33
C GLN A 494 29.50 -51.39 -27.92
N GLY A 495 28.71 -52.08 -27.09
CA GLY A 495 28.11 -53.36 -27.48
C GLY A 495 29.18 -54.43 -27.72
N ALA A 496 29.15 -55.07 -28.89
CA ALA A 496 30.08 -56.14 -29.27
C ALA A 496 31.38 -55.64 -29.96
N VAL A 497 31.58 -54.33 -30.09
CA VAL A 497 32.74 -53.73 -30.79
C VAL A 497 33.45 -52.70 -29.91
N ASN A 498 34.64 -52.28 -30.34
CA ASN A 498 35.42 -51.25 -29.68
C ASN A 498 34.76 -49.87 -29.85
N ARG A 499 34.65 -49.13 -28.75
CA ARG A 499 34.04 -47.80 -28.71
C ARG A 499 34.96 -46.81 -29.41
N LYS A 500 34.41 -46.16 -30.44
CA LYS A 500 35.02 -45.04 -31.14
C LYS A 500 34.31 -43.76 -30.71
N PHE A 501 35.05 -42.80 -30.18
CA PHE A 501 34.54 -41.50 -29.77
C PHE A 501 34.58 -40.55 -30.98
N PRO A 502 33.49 -39.82 -31.29
CA PRO A 502 33.51 -38.85 -32.36
C PRO A 502 34.50 -37.72 -32.05
N VAL A 503 35.30 -37.35 -33.04
CA VAL A 503 36.25 -36.23 -32.96
C VAL A 503 36.14 -35.33 -34.18
N ILE A 504 36.57 -34.08 -34.03
CA ILE A 504 36.60 -33.08 -35.09
C ILE A 504 38.06 -32.90 -35.53
N PRO A 505 38.40 -33.03 -36.84
CA PRO A 505 39.75 -32.74 -37.33
C PRO A 505 40.26 -31.37 -36.88
N GLY A 506 41.52 -31.29 -36.44
CA GLY A 506 42.15 -30.06 -35.96
C GLY A 506 41.80 -29.66 -34.51
N VAL A 507 40.79 -30.27 -33.90
CA VAL A 507 40.47 -30.05 -32.48
C VAL A 507 41.45 -30.80 -31.58
N ARG A 508 41.89 -30.14 -30.50
CA ARG A 508 42.78 -30.72 -29.49
C ARG A 508 41.97 -31.51 -28.47
N TYR A 509 42.43 -32.71 -28.15
CA TYR A 509 41.85 -33.62 -27.16
C TYR A 509 42.87 -33.96 -26.08
N GLU A 510 42.35 -34.25 -24.89
CA GLU A 510 43.08 -34.83 -23.77
C GLU A 510 42.62 -36.28 -23.59
N PHE A 511 43.57 -37.20 -23.42
CA PHE A 511 43.32 -38.52 -22.84
C PHE A 511 44.27 -38.74 -21.68
N SER A 512 43.74 -39.09 -20.50
CA SER A 512 44.57 -39.34 -19.32
C SER A 512 44.00 -40.45 -18.43
N VAL A 513 44.88 -41.22 -17.81
CA VAL A 513 44.52 -42.39 -17.00
C VAL A 513 45.46 -42.48 -15.80
N TYR A 514 44.90 -42.68 -14.60
CA TYR A 514 45.69 -43.05 -13.43
C TYR A 514 46.06 -44.53 -13.51
N MET A 515 47.34 -44.85 -13.39
CA MET A 515 47.81 -46.21 -13.61
C MET A 515 48.95 -46.62 -12.69
N GLY A 516 49.01 -47.91 -12.35
CA GLY A 516 50.14 -48.55 -11.71
C GLY A 516 50.78 -49.56 -12.67
N ALA A 517 52.07 -49.42 -12.95
CA ALA A 517 52.79 -50.32 -13.85
C ALA A 517 53.76 -51.18 -13.04
N HIS A 518 53.47 -52.47 -12.90
CA HIS A 518 54.31 -53.40 -12.14
C HIS A 518 55.04 -54.31 -13.11
N ARG A 519 56.37 -54.20 -13.18
CA ARG A 519 57.24 -55.00 -14.05
C ARG A 519 56.87 -54.85 -15.54
N CYS A 520 56.42 -53.65 -15.89
CA CYS A 520 56.06 -53.25 -17.23
C CYS A 520 56.13 -51.72 -17.37
N ARG A 521 55.88 -51.25 -18.58
CA ARG A 521 55.61 -49.85 -18.92
C ARG A 521 54.14 -49.70 -19.29
N GLY A 522 53.49 -48.68 -18.76
CA GLY A 522 52.12 -48.29 -19.10
C GLY A 522 52.10 -46.96 -19.86
N ALA A 523 51.25 -46.84 -20.87
CA ALA A 523 50.97 -45.56 -21.51
C ALA A 523 49.54 -45.50 -22.03
N VAL A 524 48.97 -44.29 -22.05
CA VAL A 524 47.75 -44.01 -22.79
C VAL A 524 48.06 -43.74 -24.25
N ASN A 525 47.25 -44.26 -25.16
CA ASN A 525 47.33 -44.01 -26.58
C ASN A 525 45.96 -43.57 -27.11
N VAL A 526 45.98 -42.73 -28.15
CA VAL A 526 44.79 -42.39 -28.93
C VAL A 526 45.04 -42.76 -30.38
N ALA A 527 44.24 -43.70 -30.89
CA ALA A 527 44.24 -44.10 -32.29
C ALA A 527 43.08 -43.42 -33.04
N PHE A 528 43.40 -42.69 -34.10
CA PHE A 528 42.43 -41.96 -34.91
C PHE A 528 41.98 -42.77 -36.13
N TYR A 529 40.70 -42.62 -36.48
CA TYR A 529 40.06 -43.27 -37.62
C TYR A 529 39.27 -42.26 -38.44
N ASP A 530 39.16 -42.49 -39.75
CA ASP A 530 38.36 -41.66 -40.65
C ASP A 530 36.86 -41.98 -40.61
N GLY A 531 36.06 -41.26 -41.40
CA GLY A 531 34.59 -41.44 -41.47
C GLY A 531 34.13 -42.80 -41.98
N SER A 532 34.98 -43.54 -42.71
CA SER A 532 34.74 -44.91 -43.17
C SER A 532 35.15 -45.96 -42.12
N GLY A 533 35.81 -45.53 -41.05
CA GLY A 533 36.32 -46.37 -39.98
C GLY A 533 37.73 -46.92 -40.22
N ALA A 534 38.45 -46.44 -41.24
CA ALA A 534 39.83 -46.81 -41.53
C ALA A 534 40.82 -46.12 -40.57
N TYR A 535 41.92 -46.80 -40.24
CA TYR A 535 42.95 -46.28 -39.33
C TYR A 535 43.76 -45.14 -39.98
N VAL A 536 43.98 -44.06 -39.24
CA VAL A 536 44.71 -42.86 -39.71
C VAL A 536 46.09 -42.77 -39.04
N SER A 537 46.12 -42.71 -37.71
CA SER A 537 47.36 -42.60 -36.92
C SER A 537 47.11 -42.96 -35.47
N GLU A 538 48.18 -43.16 -34.70
CA GLU A 538 48.12 -43.37 -33.26
C GLU A 538 49.27 -42.63 -32.60
N LEU A 539 48.97 -41.96 -31.48
CA LEU A 539 49.95 -41.25 -30.67
C LEU A 539 49.91 -41.78 -29.24
N ALA A 540 51.08 -41.89 -28.63
CA ALA A 540 51.25 -42.30 -27.24
C ALA A 540 51.46 -41.09 -26.33
N GLY A 541 50.92 -41.18 -25.12
CA GLY A 541 51.11 -40.23 -24.02
C GLY A 541 52.37 -40.51 -23.21
N SER A 542 52.45 -39.88 -22.04
CA SER A 542 53.58 -40.07 -21.13
C SER A 542 53.68 -41.51 -20.61
N ILE A 543 54.89 -42.07 -20.57
CA ILE A 543 55.14 -43.44 -20.11
C ILE A 543 55.22 -43.48 -18.58
N VAL A 544 54.54 -44.45 -17.98
CA VAL A 544 54.71 -44.87 -16.60
C VAL A 544 55.59 -46.12 -16.59
N ASP A 545 56.87 -45.98 -16.24
CA ASP A 545 57.85 -47.07 -16.25
C ASP A 545 57.99 -47.70 -14.85
N ASN A 546 57.44 -48.90 -14.69
CA ASN A 546 57.62 -49.75 -13.50
C ASN A 546 57.29 -49.07 -12.14
N VAL A 547 56.26 -48.22 -12.11
CA VAL A 547 55.79 -47.56 -10.89
C VAL A 547 54.72 -48.41 -10.19
N SER A 548 55.11 -49.10 -9.12
CA SER A 548 54.25 -49.99 -8.34
C SER A 548 53.37 -49.21 -7.34
N ALA A 549 52.37 -48.50 -7.84
CA ALA A 549 51.50 -47.62 -7.06
C ALA A 549 50.48 -48.38 -6.19
N SER A 550 50.22 -47.89 -4.98
CA SER A 550 49.19 -48.43 -4.07
C SER A 550 48.61 -47.35 -3.14
N GLY A 551 47.41 -47.58 -2.61
CA GLY A 551 46.80 -46.74 -1.58
C GLY A 551 46.18 -45.43 -2.11
N ALA A 552 46.59 -44.28 -1.58
CA ALA A 552 45.99 -42.98 -1.90
C ALA A 552 46.26 -42.55 -3.36
N LEU A 553 45.33 -41.78 -3.96
CA LEU A 553 45.42 -41.32 -5.35
C LEU A 553 46.73 -40.61 -5.70
N ALA A 554 47.32 -39.87 -4.74
CA ALA A 554 48.59 -39.15 -4.94
C ALA A 554 49.78 -40.07 -5.29
N ASN A 555 49.69 -41.36 -4.96
CA ASN A 555 50.72 -42.35 -5.27
C ASN A 555 50.63 -42.91 -6.69
N PHE A 556 49.51 -42.66 -7.39
CA PHE A 556 49.26 -43.18 -8.73
C PHE A 556 49.71 -42.16 -9.78
N PRO A 557 50.69 -42.49 -10.64
CA PRO A 557 51.03 -41.63 -11.76
C PRO A 557 49.89 -41.58 -12.77
N ARG A 558 49.78 -40.45 -13.47
CA ARG A 558 48.76 -40.20 -14.50
C ARG A 558 49.42 -40.10 -15.87
N SER A 559 49.30 -41.16 -16.67
CA SER A 559 49.71 -41.09 -18.07
C SER A 559 48.76 -40.16 -18.81
N THR A 560 49.30 -39.21 -19.56
CA THR A 560 48.54 -38.13 -20.20
C THR A 560 49.01 -37.92 -21.63
N LEU A 561 48.06 -37.71 -22.54
CA LEU A 561 48.27 -37.28 -23.91
C LEU A 561 47.39 -36.07 -24.22
N PHE A 562 48.01 -35.02 -24.74
CA PHE A 562 47.31 -33.94 -25.44
C PHE A 562 47.63 -34.02 -26.92
N VAL A 563 46.60 -34.16 -27.75
CA VAL A 563 46.79 -34.41 -29.20
C VAL A 563 45.72 -33.72 -30.02
N ALA A 564 46.11 -33.11 -31.15
CA ALA A 564 45.17 -32.62 -32.14
C ALA A 564 44.72 -33.78 -33.04
N ALA A 565 43.42 -33.93 -33.25
CA ALA A 565 42.91 -34.91 -34.21
C ALA A 565 43.46 -34.58 -35.61
N PRO A 566 44.10 -35.54 -36.31
CA PRO A 566 44.72 -35.27 -37.61
C PRO A 566 43.67 -34.98 -38.69
N ALA A 567 44.11 -34.43 -39.82
CA ALA A 567 43.24 -34.18 -40.95
C ALA A 567 42.54 -35.48 -41.40
N GLY A 568 41.22 -35.42 -41.58
CA GLY A 568 40.40 -36.58 -41.97
C GLY A 568 39.94 -37.49 -40.83
N ALA A 569 40.38 -37.27 -39.57
CA ALA A 569 39.90 -38.06 -38.43
C ALA A 569 38.44 -37.73 -38.07
N ALA A 570 37.58 -38.74 -38.08
CA ALA A 570 36.20 -38.64 -37.60
C ALA A 570 36.02 -39.28 -36.21
N TYR A 571 36.90 -40.21 -35.85
CA TYR A 571 36.81 -40.93 -34.58
C TYR A 571 38.16 -41.12 -33.89
N ALA A 572 38.13 -41.23 -32.57
CA ALA A 572 39.25 -41.60 -31.72
C ALA A 572 38.92 -42.86 -30.91
N MET A 573 39.85 -43.80 -30.86
CA MET A 573 39.80 -44.98 -30.01
C MET A 573 40.84 -44.83 -28.90
N LEU A 574 40.38 -44.96 -27.66
CA LEU A 574 41.20 -44.77 -26.45
C LEU A 574 41.78 -46.11 -26.00
N ARG A 575 43.08 -46.13 -25.70
CA ARG A 575 43.81 -47.37 -25.41
C ARG A 575 44.79 -47.16 -24.27
N SER A 576 44.82 -48.09 -23.31
CA SER A 576 45.92 -48.18 -22.36
C SER A 576 46.78 -49.38 -22.71
N VAL A 577 48.08 -49.15 -22.91
CA VAL A 577 49.02 -50.13 -23.46
C VAL A 577 49.97 -50.59 -22.38
N LEU A 578 50.09 -51.91 -22.21
CA LEU A 578 51.14 -52.56 -21.44
C LEU A 578 52.28 -52.93 -22.40
N VAL A 579 53.49 -52.44 -22.12
CA VAL A 579 54.72 -52.82 -22.80
C VAL A 579 55.64 -53.54 -21.83
N GLY A 580 56.20 -54.68 -22.23
CA GLY A 580 57.17 -55.42 -21.43
C GLY A 580 58.44 -54.62 -21.18
N ASN A 581 59.03 -54.80 -19.99
CA ASN A 581 60.35 -54.28 -19.66
C ASN A 581 61.36 -55.42 -19.35
N GLY A 582 61.02 -56.67 -19.69
CA GLY A 582 61.82 -57.86 -19.39
C GLY A 582 61.47 -58.53 -18.05
N GLY A 583 60.54 -57.98 -17.26
CA GLY A 583 60.08 -58.56 -16.01
C GLY A 583 59.15 -59.78 -16.17
N THR A 584 59.12 -60.63 -15.14
CA THR A 584 58.18 -61.75 -15.00
C THR A 584 56.89 -61.29 -14.33
N ASP A 585 55.74 -61.73 -14.82
CA ASP A 585 54.41 -61.38 -14.30
C ASP A 585 54.16 -59.87 -14.28
N ALA A 586 54.00 -59.31 -15.49
CA ALA A 586 53.75 -57.90 -15.74
C ALA A 586 52.29 -57.54 -15.44
N TYR A 587 52.04 -56.45 -14.69
CA TYR A 587 50.69 -55.93 -14.40
C TYR A 587 50.56 -54.47 -14.77
N LEU A 588 49.42 -54.11 -15.36
CA LEU A 588 49.02 -52.72 -15.54
C LEU A 588 47.64 -52.52 -14.90
N PHE A 589 47.61 -51.73 -13.83
CA PHE A 589 46.41 -51.31 -13.13
C PHE A 589 45.95 -49.97 -13.68
N LEU A 590 44.66 -49.83 -13.94
CA LEU A 590 44.08 -48.72 -14.70
C LEU A 590 42.83 -48.22 -13.99
N SER A 591 42.75 -46.92 -13.75
CA SER A 591 41.65 -46.29 -13.02
C SER A 591 41.43 -44.86 -13.53
N MET A 592 40.23 -44.34 -13.28
CA MET A 592 39.89 -42.92 -13.47
C MET A 592 40.31 -42.39 -14.85
N TRP A 593 39.79 -43.01 -15.92
CA TRP A 593 40.05 -42.59 -17.29
C TRP A 593 39.35 -41.27 -17.59
N TYR A 594 40.01 -40.37 -18.30
CA TYR A 594 39.44 -39.11 -18.74
C TYR A 594 39.72 -38.90 -20.23
N PHE A 595 38.68 -38.65 -21.03
CA PHE A 595 38.81 -38.18 -22.40
C PHE A 595 37.89 -37.01 -22.68
N GLY A 596 38.42 -35.93 -23.25
CA GLY A 596 37.62 -34.75 -23.56
C GLY A 596 38.35 -33.77 -24.48
N MET A 597 37.64 -32.74 -24.94
CA MET A 597 38.26 -31.63 -25.67
C MET A 597 39.19 -30.85 -24.74
N ALA A 598 40.41 -30.58 -25.21
CA ALA A 598 41.42 -29.82 -24.51
C ALA A 598 41.48 -28.38 -25.04
N LEU A 599 41.76 -27.43 -24.16
CA LEU A 599 41.93 -26.04 -24.57
C LEU A 599 43.25 -25.87 -25.36
N PRO A 600 43.36 -24.87 -26.27
CA PRO A 600 44.56 -24.66 -27.07
C PRO A 600 45.86 -24.54 -26.24
N ALA A 601 45.80 -23.86 -25.09
CA ALA A 601 46.95 -23.62 -24.21
C ALA A 601 47.09 -24.60 -23.03
N GLN A 602 46.20 -25.57 -22.88
CA GLN A 602 46.18 -26.46 -21.71
C GLN A 602 47.45 -27.34 -21.65
N THR A 603 48.16 -27.32 -20.52
CA THR A 603 49.31 -28.21 -20.27
C THR A 603 49.10 -29.13 -19.08
N VAL A 604 48.06 -28.86 -18.28
CA VAL A 604 47.70 -29.63 -17.09
C VAL A 604 46.48 -30.51 -17.39
N PRO A 605 46.51 -31.81 -17.05
CA PRO A 605 45.36 -32.71 -17.21
C PRO A 605 44.12 -32.17 -16.49
N SER A 606 42.94 -32.34 -17.07
CA SER A 606 41.68 -31.95 -16.44
C SER A 606 41.44 -32.73 -15.15
N ALA A 607 40.77 -32.14 -14.16
CA ALA A 607 40.33 -32.89 -13.00
C ALA A 607 39.45 -34.07 -13.45
N TRP A 608 39.71 -35.26 -12.90
CA TRP A 608 38.88 -36.41 -13.25
C TRP A 608 37.48 -36.23 -12.67
N ALA A 609 36.47 -36.40 -13.52
CA ALA A 609 35.08 -36.62 -13.16
C ALA A 609 34.57 -37.76 -14.04
N ASP A 610 33.60 -38.53 -13.57
CA ASP A 610 32.98 -39.51 -14.45
C ASP A 610 32.19 -38.80 -15.57
N GLY A 611 32.23 -39.35 -16.78
CA GLY A 611 31.48 -38.76 -17.88
C GLY A 611 29.98 -38.98 -17.70
N PRO A 612 29.13 -38.09 -18.26
CA PRO A 612 27.69 -38.28 -18.19
C PRO A 612 27.36 -39.64 -18.82
N GLY A 613 26.96 -40.58 -17.97
CA GLY A 613 26.54 -41.91 -18.34
C GLY A 613 25.23 -41.85 -19.09
N ALA A 614 25.27 -41.52 -20.37
CA ALA A 614 24.11 -41.67 -21.23
C ALA A 614 23.94 -43.15 -21.61
N SER A 615 23.51 -43.98 -20.66
CA SER A 615 22.74 -45.17 -20.97
C SER A 615 21.29 -44.75 -21.13
N PHE A 616 20.71 -45.02 -22.31
CA PHE A 616 19.30 -44.77 -22.66
C PHE A 616 18.27 -45.39 -21.69
N GLY A 617 18.70 -46.16 -20.67
CA GLY A 617 17.84 -46.81 -19.68
C GLY A 617 17.45 -45.95 -18.48
N ASP A 618 18.24 -44.93 -18.10
CA ASP A 618 18.06 -44.28 -16.80
C ASP A 618 17.12 -43.06 -16.81
N ASN A 619 16.78 -42.52 -18.00
CA ASN A 619 15.96 -41.30 -18.11
C ASN A 619 14.57 -41.50 -18.75
N VAL A 620 14.20 -42.70 -19.20
CA VAL A 620 12.87 -42.94 -19.81
C VAL A 620 12.11 -44.14 -19.20
N PHE A 621 12.79 -45.03 -18.45
CA PHE A 621 12.14 -46.15 -17.75
C PHE A 621 12.64 -46.37 -16.31
N GLY A 622 13.33 -45.38 -15.72
CA GLY A 622 13.75 -45.44 -14.32
C GLY A 622 12.52 -45.46 -13.41
N GLN A 623 12.12 -46.66 -12.98
CA GLN A 623 11.14 -46.81 -11.91
C GLN A 623 11.70 -46.08 -10.68
N ILE A 624 10.91 -45.20 -10.05
CA ILE A 624 11.20 -44.79 -8.67
C ILE A 624 11.13 -46.06 -7.83
N THR A 625 12.29 -46.63 -7.50
CA THR A 625 12.37 -47.84 -6.69
C THR A 625 12.30 -47.49 -5.21
N PRO A 626 11.82 -48.38 -4.34
CA PRO A 626 11.84 -48.16 -2.89
C PRO A 626 13.23 -47.80 -2.34
N SER A 627 14.30 -48.25 -2.99
CA SER A 627 15.70 -47.96 -2.63
C SER A 627 16.20 -46.56 -3.05
N SER A 628 15.39 -45.76 -3.73
CA SER A 628 15.66 -44.36 -4.10
C SER A 628 14.73 -43.35 -3.40
N SER A 629 14.07 -43.76 -2.30
CA SER A 629 13.04 -42.97 -1.58
C SER A 629 13.57 -41.75 -0.81
N PRO A 630 12.81 -40.63 -0.67
CA PRO A 630 11.46 -40.36 -1.17
C PRO A 630 11.47 -39.17 -2.14
N THR A 631 11.34 -39.42 -3.45
CA THR A 631 11.11 -38.33 -4.40
C THR A 631 9.70 -37.78 -4.19
N TYR A 632 9.58 -36.68 -3.44
CA TYR A 632 8.32 -35.97 -3.25
C TYR A 632 7.91 -35.28 -4.56
N ILE A 633 6.86 -35.77 -5.20
CA ILE A 633 6.19 -35.06 -6.29
C ILE A 633 5.09 -34.22 -5.65
N GLY A 634 5.35 -32.92 -5.46
CA GLY A 634 4.40 -32.02 -4.79
C GLY A 634 3.10 -31.82 -5.56
N ASN A 635 3.17 -31.73 -6.89
CA ASN A 635 2.01 -31.68 -7.79
C ASN A 635 2.35 -32.42 -9.09
N ALA A 636 1.54 -33.40 -9.49
CA ALA A 636 1.68 -34.10 -10.76
C ALA A 636 0.40 -33.91 -11.59
N ALA A 637 0.53 -33.34 -12.79
CA ALA A 637 -0.53 -33.38 -13.79
C ALA A 637 -0.28 -34.60 -14.70
N ILE A 638 -1.10 -35.64 -14.56
CA ILE A 638 -0.98 -36.87 -15.35
C ILE A 638 -2.23 -36.99 -16.23
N VAL A 639 -2.04 -37.03 -17.55
CA VAL A 639 -3.16 -37.17 -18.50
C VAL A 639 -3.75 -38.57 -18.43
N ASN A 640 -2.90 -39.61 -18.53
CA ASN A 640 -3.26 -41.01 -18.39
C ASN A 640 -2.22 -41.72 -17.53
N ALA A 641 -2.64 -42.37 -16.44
CA ALA A 641 -1.78 -43.22 -15.62
C ALA A 641 -2.10 -44.71 -15.89
N GLN A 642 -1.14 -45.46 -16.44
CA GLN A 642 -1.21 -46.93 -16.47
C GLN A 642 -0.53 -47.48 -15.21
N ILE A 643 -1.29 -48.05 -14.29
CA ILE A 643 -0.79 -48.51 -12.99
C ILE A 643 -0.79 -50.05 -13.00
N GLY A 644 0.40 -50.65 -12.93
CA GLY A 644 0.56 -52.12 -12.95
C GLY A 644 0.30 -52.81 -11.60
N GLY A 645 0.25 -52.05 -10.49
CA GLY A 645 0.04 -52.52 -9.12
C GLY A 645 -1.17 -51.88 -8.42
N ASP A 646 -1.29 -52.09 -7.11
CA ASP A 646 -2.29 -51.42 -6.27
C ASP A 646 -1.83 -49.98 -5.92
N ILE A 647 -2.75 -49.06 -5.64
CA ILE A 647 -2.43 -47.71 -5.13
C ILE A 647 -2.70 -47.68 -3.63
N TYR A 648 -1.70 -47.42 -2.80
CA TYR A 648 -1.89 -47.42 -1.35
C TYR A 648 -1.08 -46.35 -0.64
N SER A 649 -1.55 -45.92 0.53
CA SER A 649 -0.80 -45.03 1.40
C SER A 649 0.42 -45.73 1.99
N SER A 650 1.48 -44.98 2.31
CA SER A 650 2.75 -45.56 2.80
C SER A 650 2.64 -46.40 4.08
N ASN A 651 1.55 -46.25 4.83
CA ASN A 651 1.25 -47.00 6.06
C ASN A 651 0.20 -48.12 5.89
N TRP A 652 -0.18 -48.46 4.65
CA TRP A 652 -1.01 -49.62 4.35
C TRP A 652 -0.23 -50.91 4.58
N SER A 653 -0.85 -51.88 5.27
CA SER A 653 -0.20 -53.14 5.67
C SER A 653 -0.87 -54.40 5.11
N GLY A 654 -1.74 -54.28 4.11
CA GLY A 654 -2.44 -55.40 3.47
C GLY A 654 -3.90 -55.56 3.90
N SER A 655 -4.56 -56.60 3.36
CA SER A 655 -5.98 -56.89 3.62
C SER A 655 -6.26 -57.07 5.11
N GLY A 656 -7.21 -56.29 5.66
CA GLY A 656 -7.51 -56.22 7.09
C GLY A 656 -6.71 -55.17 7.88
N SER A 657 -5.89 -54.35 7.21
CA SER A 657 -5.19 -53.24 7.86
C SER A 657 -6.16 -52.24 8.48
N THR A 658 -5.88 -51.83 9.72
CA THR A 658 -6.57 -50.73 10.41
C THR A 658 -5.93 -49.37 10.13
N THR A 659 -4.84 -49.32 9.36
CA THR A 659 -4.10 -48.10 9.05
C THR A 659 -3.95 -47.88 7.54
N GLY A 660 -4.09 -46.64 7.11
CA GLY A 660 -3.92 -46.28 5.70
C GLY A 660 -5.12 -46.60 4.82
N TRP A 661 -4.89 -46.60 3.52
CA TRP A 661 -5.88 -46.94 2.49
C TRP A 661 -5.22 -47.63 1.29
N CYS A 662 -6.00 -48.44 0.57
CA CYS A 662 -5.58 -49.08 -0.68
C CYS A 662 -6.74 -49.10 -1.68
N LEU A 663 -6.46 -48.69 -2.91
CA LEU A 663 -7.24 -49.06 -4.09
C LEU A 663 -6.53 -50.25 -4.75
N ASP A 664 -7.11 -51.43 -4.57
CA ASP A 664 -6.54 -52.66 -5.12
C ASP A 664 -6.94 -52.85 -6.59
N ARG A 665 -6.20 -53.71 -7.29
CA ARG A 665 -6.48 -54.04 -8.71
C ARG A 665 -7.78 -54.80 -8.93
N ASN A 666 -8.45 -55.27 -7.88
CA ASN A 666 -9.78 -55.87 -7.97
C ASN A 666 -10.89 -54.81 -7.91
N GLY A 667 -10.52 -53.52 -7.78
CA GLY A 667 -11.46 -52.40 -7.72
C GLY A 667 -12.00 -52.11 -6.32
N ASN A 668 -11.44 -52.74 -5.27
CA ASN A 668 -11.88 -52.47 -3.90
C ASN A 668 -11.12 -51.26 -3.35
N LEU A 669 -11.86 -50.35 -2.72
CA LEU A 669 -11.30 -49.34 -1.84
C LEU A 669 -11.32 -49.86 -0.40
N HIS A 670 -10.15 -50.18 0.13
CA HIS A 670 -9.95 -50.50 1.55
C HIS A 670 -9.55 -49.22 2.29
N ALA A 671 -10.41 -48.72 3.17
CA ALA A 671 -10.12 -47.56 3.99
C ALA A 671 -10.76 -47.73 5.37
N ASN A 672 -10.03 -47.39 6.44
CA ASN A 672 -10.57 -47.43 7.80
C ASN A 672 -11.63 -46.32 8.03
N SER A 673 -11.51 -45.19 7.34
CA SER A 673 -12.50 -44.11 7.35
C SER A 673 -12.54 -43.42 6.00
N GLY A 674 -13.74 -43.23 5.45
CA GLY A 674 -13.97 -42.54 4.17
C GLY A 674 -14.98 -41.41 4.32
N THR A 675 -14.68 -40.24 3.75
CA THR A 675 -15.62 -39.11 3.64
C THR A 675 -15.84 -38.79 2.17
N PHE A 676 -17.06 -39.02 1.68
CA PHE A 676 -17.46 -38.71 0.30
C PHE A 676 -18.27 -37.41 0.30
N ARG A 677 -17.87 -36.41 -0.49
CA ARG A 677 -18.50 -35.06 -0.52
C ARG A 677 -19.63 -34.93 -1.56
N GLY A 678 -19.88 -35.97 -2.35
CA GLY A 678 -20.90 -35.99 -3.40
C GLY A 678 -21.84 -37.18 -3.28
N GLU A 679 -22.65 -37.38 -4.32
CA GLU A 679 -23.56 -38.53 -4.41
C GLU A 679 -22.76 -39.84 -4.52
N LEU A 680 -23.16 -40.84 -3.73
CA LEU A 680 -22.72 -42.21 -3.87
C LEU A 680 -23.83 -43.00 -4.56
N SER A 681 -23.68 -43.26 -5.86
CA SER A 681 -24.62 -44.03 -6.66
C SER A 681 -24.08 -45.43 -6.94
N GLY A 682 -24.88 -46.46 -6.67
CA GLY A 682 -24.52 -47.85 -6.89
C GLY A 682 -25.77 -48.68 -7.21
N ALA A 683 -25.65 -49.66 -8.11
CA ALA A 683 -26.77 -50.53 -8.49
C ALA A 683 -27.22 -51.46 -7.35
N SER A 684 -26.29 -51.84 -6.47
CA SER A 684 -26.53 -52.60 -5.25
C SER A 684 -25.47 -52.27 -4.20
N GLY A 685 -25.80 -52.41 -2.91
CA GLY A 685 -24.88 -52.20 -1.80
C GLY A 685 -25.45 -52.73 -0.49
N SER A 686 -24.59 -53.14 0.43
CA SER A 686 -24.95 -53.52 1.80
C SER A 686 -24.21 -52.64 2.80
N PHE A 687 -24.88 -52.24 3.88
CA PHE A 687 -24.28 -51.47 4.97
C PHE A 687 -24.55 -52.20 6.29
N SER A 688 -23.50 -52.72 6.92
CA SER A 688 -23.60 -53.56 8.12
C SER A 688 -23.57 -52.77 9.45
N GLY A 689 -23.70 -51.43 9.40
CA GLY A 689 -23.63 -50.54 10.58
C GLY A 689 -24.81 -49.58 10.72
N LYS A 690 -24.59 -48.47 11.46
CA LYS A 690 -25.57 -47.37 11.63
C LYS A 690 -25.58 -46.38 10.47
N LEU A 691 -26.70 -46.25 9.75
CA LEU A 691 -26.90 -45.21 8.74
C LEU A 691 -27.54 -43.98 9.40
N THR A 692 -26.93 -42.80 9.23
CA THR A 692 -27.52 -41.51 9.63
C THR A 692 -27.72 -40.68 8.37
N ALA A 693 -28.97 -40.41 8.01
CA ALA A 693 -29.34 -39.58 6.86
C ALA A 693 -30.27 -38.47 7.32
N GLU A 694 -30.08 -37.25 6.80
CA GLU A 694 -30.98 -36.11 7.08
C GLU A 694 -32.36 -36.32 6.44
N THR A 695 -32.40 -36.92 5.25
CA THR A 695 -33.64 -37.19 4.54
C THR A 695 -33.52 -38.50 3.76
N VAL A 696 -34.60 -39.29 3.76
CA VAL A 696 -34.78 -40.45 2.87
C VAL A 696 -35.92 -40.10 1.93
N ILE A 697 -35.61 -39.92 0.64
CA ILE A 697 -36.57 -39.40 -0.37
C ILE A 697 -37.31 -40.51 -1.13
N ALA A 698 -36.77 -41.73 -1.14
CA ALA A 698 -37.28 -42.88 -1.88
C ALA A 698 -36.67 -44.17 -1.32
N GLY A 699 -37.34 -45.29 -1.55
CA GLY A 699 -36.89 -46.62 -1.12
C GLY A 699 -37.72 -47.22 0.02
N ARG A 700 -37.41 -48.45 0.40
CA ARG A 700 -38.14 -49.19 1.43
C ARG A 700 -37.17 -49.77 2.46
N GLY A 701 -37.37 -49.45 3.73
CA GLY A 701 -36.71 -50.15 4.84
C GLY A 701 -37.58 -51.33 5.26
N GLN A 702 -37.10 -52.58 5.09
CA GLN A 702 -37.87 -53.79 5.36
C GLN A 702 -37.03 -54.86 6.08
N ASN A 703 -37.69 -55.74 6.81
CA ASN A 703 -37.06 -57.00 7.24
C ASN A 703 -36.96 -57.99 6.08
N GLU A 704 -36.12 -59.02 6.23
CA GLU A 704 -35.85 -60.02 5.19
C GLU A 704 -37.11 -60.68 4.62
N ASN A 705 -38.09 -60.96 5.49
CA ASN A 705 -39.33 -61.62 5.12
C ASN A 705 -40.44 -60.65 4.67
N ASN A 706 -40.16 -59.34 4.57
CA ASN A 706 -41.09 -58.29 4.15
C ASN A 706 -42.43 -58.25 4.94
N THR A 707 -42.39 -58.67 6.21
CA THR A 707 -43.55 -58.63 7.12
C THR A 707 -43.63 -57.33 7.91
N THR A 708 -42.55 -56.54 7.91
CA THR A 708 -42.48 -55.22 8.53
C THR A 708 -41.61 -54.32 7.67
N PHE A 709 -42.17 -53.19 7.26
CA PHE A 709 -41.47 -52.21 6.45
C PHE A 709 -42.00 -50.79 6.62
N ILE A 710 -41.15 -49.85 6.25
CA ILE A 710 -41.51 -48.46 5.96
C ILE A 710 -41.15 -48.23 4.49
N ASP A 711 -42.13 -47.85 3.68
CA ASP A 711 -41.95 -47.60 2.25
C ASP A 711 -42.10 -46.12 1.94
N PHE A 712 -40.98 -45.45 1.70
CA PHE A 712 -40.95 -44.03 1.36
C PHE A 712 -41.43 -43.75 -0.08
N ASN A 713 -41.62 -44.79 -0.90
CA ASN A 713 -42.26 -44.66 -2.23
C ASN A 713 -43.78 -44.87 -2.19
N ALA A 714 -44.36 -45.14 -1.02
CA ALA A 714 -45.79 -45.40 -0.92
C ALA A 714 -46.60 -44.17 -1.37
N THR A 715 -47.57 -44.38 -2.26
CA THR A 715 -48.49 -43.34 -2.74
C THR A 715 -49.94 -43.82 -2.64
N GLY A 716 -50.88 -42.90 -2.48
CA GLY A 716 -52.30 -43.23 -2.34
C GLY A 716 -52.56 -44.23 -1.21
N SER A 717 -53.33 -45.28 -1.47
CA SER A 717 -53.67 -46.30 -0.46
C SER A 717 -52.60 -47.37 -0.27
N MET A 718 -51.36 -47.17 -0.76
CA MET A 718 -50.24 -48.08 -0.49
C MET A 718 -49.80 -48.00 0.98
N PRO A 719 -49.38 -49.11 1.61
CA PRO A 719 -48.81 -49.10 2.95
C PRO A 719 -47.53 -48.25 3.00
N PHE A 720 -47.57 -47.15 3.75
CA PHE A 720 -46.40 -46.36 4.11
C PHE A 720 -45.67 -47.00 5.30
N ILE A 721 -46.40 -47.32 6.37
CA ILE A 721 -45.91 -48.13 7.50
C ILE A 721 -46.71 -49.42 7.53
N TYR A 722 -46.02 -50.55 7.57
CA TYR A 722 -46.61 -51.87 7.65
C TYR A 722 -45.83 -52.69 8.67
N ALA A 723 -46.48 -53.27 9.67
CA ALA A 723 -45.83 -54.11 10.66
C ALA A 723 -46.67 -55.32 11.03
N GLY A 724 -45.98 -56.41 11.39
CA GLY A 724 -46.61 -57.65 11.86
C GLY A 724 -47.62 -58.22 10.87
N SER A 725 -47.31 -58.17 9.57
CA SER A 725 -48.21 -58.64 8.50
C SER A 725 -49.57 -57.91 8.48
N GLY A 726 -49.57 -56.60 8.77
CA GLY A 726 -50.75 -55.73 8.69
C GLY A 726 -51.45 -55.49 10.02
N ALA A 727 -50.88 -55.97 11.13
CA ALA A 727 -51.34 -55.63 12.47
C ALA A 727 -51.22 -54.12 12.76
N VAL A 728 -50.21 -53.47 12.18
CA VAL A 728 -50.16 -52.01 12.05
C VAL A 728 -50.03 -51.69 10.58
N LEU A 729 -50.95 -50.89 10.07
CA LEU A 729 -50.93 -50.40 8.70
C LEU A 729 -51.24 -48.91 8.74
N ILE A 730 -50.37 -48.10 8.16
CA ILE A 730 -50.65 -46.71 7.82
C ILE A 730 -50.39 -46.58 6.33
N THR A 731 -51.37 -46.15 5.57
CA THR A 731 -51.25 -45.91 4.14
C THR A 731 -50.77 -44.49 3.86
N ALA A 732 -50.19 -44.24 2.68
CA ALA A 732 -49.65 -42.94 2.32
C ALA A 732 -50.72 -41.83 2.23
N ASP A 733 -51.98 -42.18 1.98
CA ASP A 733 -53.14 -41.28 2.04
C ASP A 733 -53.63 -40.97 3.47
N GLY A 734 -52.90 -41.43 4.49
CA GLY A 734 -53.13 -41.08 5.90
C GLY A 734 -54.14 -41.96 6.63
N LYS A 735 -54.68 -43.02 6.00
CA LYS A 735 -55.52 -43.99 6.72
C LYS A 735 -54.64 -44.92 7.56
N GLY A 736 -55.10 -45.26 8.76
CA GLY A 736 -54.40 -46.16 9.65
C GLY A 736 -55.32 -47.21 10.25
N SER A 737 -54.86 -48.46 10.34
CA SER A 737 -55.47 -49.51 11.14
C SER A 737 -54.44 -50.08 12.11
N PHE A 738 -54.84 -50.16 13.37
CA PHE A 738 -54.12 -50.89 14.41
C PHE A 738 -55.00 -52.06 14.84
N ALA A 739 -54.42 -53.25 14.97
CA ALA A 739 -55.05 -54.37 15.63
C ALA A 739 -55.32 -53.97 17.10
N ARG A 740 -56.59 -53.70 17.42
CA ARG A 740 -57.06 -53.04 18.64
C ARG A 740 -57.25 -54.05 19.78
N GLU A 741 -56.30 -54.15 20.70
CA GLU A 741 -56.59 -54.60 22.07
C GLU A 741 -56.62 -53.36 22.97
N ILE A 742 -57.79 -52.72 23.13
CA ILE A 742 -57.95 -51.57 24.06
C ILE A 742 -58.28 -52.10 25.45
N LEU A 743 -57.33 -51.95 26.37
CA LEU A 743 -57.45 -52.22 27.82
C LEU A 743 -57.71 -50.92 28.63
N SER A 744 -58.39 -49.91 28.09
CA SER A 744 -58.75 -48.71 28.86
C SER A 744 -60.22 -48.72 29.31
N PRO A 745 -60.54 -48.54 30.60
CA PRO A 745 -61.93 -48.40 31.08
C PRO A 745 -62.68 -47.23 30.42
N PRO A 746 -64.04 -47.25 30.35
CA PRO A 746 -64.82 -46.17 29.74
C PRO A 746 -64.58 -44.81 30.43
N ASN A 747 -64.50 -43.72 29.65
CA ASN A 747 -64.30 -42.37 30.16
C ASN A 747 -65.58 -41.83 30.81
N VAL A 748 -65.82 -42.19 32.06
CA VAL A 748 -67.00 -41.75 32.84
C VAL A 748 -66.87 -40.27 33.17
N ARG A 749 -67.81 -39.48 32.65
CA ARG A 749 -67.85 -38.01 32.80
C ARG A 749 -68.65 -37.57 34.00
N ALA A 750 -69.76 -38.26 34.27
CA ALA A 750 -70.53 -38.09 35.49
C ALA A 750 -71.20 -39.42 35.84
N LYS A 751 -71.47 -39.64 37.12
CA LYS A 751 -72.26 -40.76 37.61
C LYS A 751 -72.92 -40.37 38.91
N GLY A 752 -74.08 -40.94 39.18
CA GLY A 752 -74.82 -40.60 40.38
C GLY A 752 -76.00 -41.53 40.61
N VAL A 753 -76.72 -41.22 41.69
CA VAL A 753 -78.01 -41.82 42.02
C VAL A 753 -79.00 -40.67 42.15
N THR A 754 -80.09 -40.73 41.39
CA THR A 754 -81.14 -39.71 41.44
C THR A 754 -82.37 -40.29 42.07
N LYS A 755 -82.83 -39.64 43.15
CA LYS A 755 -84.10 -39.96 43.81
C LYS A 755 -85.24 -39.58 42.88
N ILE A 756 -86.17 -40.49 42.67
CA ILE A 756 -87.34 -40.32 41.81
C ILE A 756 -88.60 -40.72 42.58
N ALA A 757 -89.74 -40.14 42.22
CA ALA A 757 -91.02 -40.49 42.80
C ALA A 757 -92.11 -40.50 41.70
N PRO A 758 -92.00 -41.39 40.69
CA PRO A 758 -93.02 -41.50 39.65
C PRO A 758 -94.34 -42.11 40.17
N GLY A 759 -94.36 -42.56 41.43
CA GLY A 759 -95.42 -43.38 42.01
C GLY A 759 -95.32 -44.83 41.53
N ARG A 760 -96.41 -45.58 41.69
CA ARG A 760 -96.52 -46.93 41.15
C ARG A 760 -96.54 -46.87 39.62
N VAL A 761 -95.76 -47.73 38.98
CA VAL A 761 -95.62 -47.88 37.51
C VAL A 761 -95.58 -49.38 37.18
N GLY A 762 -95.92 -49.77 35.95
CA GLY A 762 -96.22 -51.18 35.61
C GLY A 762 -97.71 -51.40 35.38
N LEU A 763 -98.23 -52.61 35.62
CA LEU A 763 -99.65 -52.89 35.39
C LEU A 763 -100.49 -52.29 36.54
N ILE A 764 -101.22 -51.22 36.23
CA ILE A 764 -102.04 -50.50 37.21
C ILE A 764 -103.44 -50.38 36.64
N ASN A 765 -104.42 -50.89 37.38
CA ASN A 765 -105.82 -50.92 36.96
C ASN A 765 -106.01 -51.56 35.57
N GLY A 766 -105.22 -52.59 35.24
CA GLY A 766 -105.30 -53.35 33.99
C GLY A 766 -104.53 -52.75 32.81
N GLU A 767 -103.84 -51.61 32.98
CA GLU A 767 -103.09 -50.95 31.91
C GLU A 767 -101.61 -50.78 32.27
N TYR A 768 -100.73 -51.05 31.32
CA TYR A 768 -99.29 -50.91 31.52
C TYR A 768 -98.88 -49.44 31.47
N ARG A 769 -98.41 -48.92 32.60
CA ARG A 769 -97.98 -47.53 32.74
C ARG A 769 -96.45 -47.45 32.78
N PRO A 770 -95.80 -46.95 31.71
CA PRO A 770 -94.38 -46.62 31.75
C PRO A 770 -94.16 -45.35 32.58
N PHE A 771 -92.89 -45.10 32.94
CA PHE A 771 -92.50 -43.78 33.41
C PHE A 771 -91.22 -43.32 32.74
N THR A 772 -91.11 -42.01 32.61
CA THR A 772 -89.91 -41.34 32.12
C THR A 772 -89.50 -40.29 33.13
N VAL A 773 -88.21 -40.27 33.44
CA VAL A 773 -87.58 -39.19 34.21
C VAL A 773 -86.45 -38.61 33.38
N TYR A 774 -86.20 -37.33 33.60
CA TYR A 774 -85.04 -36.65 33.08
C TYR A 774 -84.12 -36.39 34.25
N ILE A 775 -82.93 -36.96 34.18
CA ILE A 775 -81.92 -36.86 35.23
C ILE A 775 -80.93 -35.80 34.82
N ASP A 776 -80.86 -34.70 35.57
CA ASP A 776 -79.78 -33.73 35.39
C ASP A 776 -78.46 -34.40 35.77
N THR A 777 -77.50 -34.39 34.84
CA THR A 777 -76.16 -34.92 35.12
C THR A 777 -75.23 -33.88 35.72
N GLU A 778 -75.68 -32.62 35.80
CA GLU A 778 -74.90 -31.41 36.10
C GLU A 778 -73.77 -31.12 35.10
N VAL A 779 -73.60 -31.95 34.07
CA VAL A 779 -72.60 -31.73 33.04
C VAL A 779 -73.12 -30.67 32.07
N PRO A 780 -72.42 -29.53 31.89
CA PRO A 780 -72.83 -28.52 30.94
C PRO A 780 -72.76 -29.07 29.52
N PHE A 781 -73.74 -28.74 28.70
CA PHE A 781 -73.70 -29.05 27.28
C PHE A 781 -73.12 -27.86 26.51
N ASP A 782 -72.22 -28.13 25.57
CA ASP A 782 -71.69 -27.07 24.70
C ASP A 782 -72.77 -26.67 23.69
N PRO A 783 -73.30 -25.43 23.72
CA PRO A 783 -74.34 -25.00 22.80
C PRO A 783 -73.87 -24.94 21.34
N THR A 784 -72.55 -25.02 21.09
CA THR A 784 -71.95 -24.98 19.76
C THR A 784 -71.60 -26.36 19.19
N TRP A 785 -72.01 -27.45 19.86
CA TRP A 785 -71.74 -28.86 19.46
C TRP A 785 -72.06 -29.20 18.00
N ASN A 786 -73.02 -28.52 17.39
CA ASN A 786 -73.43 -28.74 16.00
C ASN A 786 -72.59 -27.96 14.99
N GLN A 787 -71.71 -27.07 15.46
CA GLN A 787 -70.85 -26.22 14.63
C GLN A 787 -69.37 -26.60 14.76
N VAL A 788 -68.96 -27.20 15.87
CA VAL A 788 -67.58 -27.66 16.11
C VAL A 788 -67.57 -29.09 16.65
N ALA A 789 -66.51 -29.84 16.35
CA ALA A 789 -66.36 -31.20 16.86
C ALA A 789 -66.32 -31.17 18.40
N SER A 790 -67.37 -31.70 19.02
CA SER A 790 -67.53 -31.76 20.47
C SER A 790 -67.58 -33.19 20.98
N ASP A 791 -67.46 -33.34 22.30
CA ASP A 791 -67.59 -34.63 22.97
C ASP A 791 -68.96 -35.25 22.68
N THR A 792 -68.97 -36.53 22.26
CA THR A 792 -70.18 -37.34 22.17
C THR A 792 -70.31 -38.17 23.44
N PHE A 793 -71.53 -38.30 23.94
CA PHE A 793 -71.79 -39.01 25.19
C PHE A 793 -72.75 -40.17 24.98
N LEU A 794 -72.53 -41.24 25.74
CA LEU A 794 -73.52 -42.29 25.95
C LEU A 794 -73.93 -42.29 27.42
N ALA A 795 -75.21 -42.52 27.65
CA ALA A 795 -75.75 -42.66 28.98
C ALA A 795 -76.13 -44.12 29.24
N ASN A 796 -75.93 -44.55 30.48
CA ASN A 796 -76.53 -45.78 30.97
C ASN A 796 -77.09 -45.50 32.36
N ALA A 797 -78.37 -45.80 32.54
CA ALA A 797 -79.05 -45.67 33.80
C ALA A 797 -79.90 -46.91 34.05
N THR A 798 -80.14 -47.22 35.32
CA THR A 798 -80.94 -48.35 35.74
C THR A 798 -81.62 -48.06 37.07
N ILE A 799 -82.79 -48.64 37.29
CA ILE A 799 -83.49 -48.52 38.58
C ILE A 799 -82.64 -49.24 39.62
N ALA A 800 -82.28 -48.53 40.69
CA ALA A 800 -81.38 -49.04 41.72
C ALA A 800 -82.09 -49.34 43.04
N HIS A 801 -83.15 -48.60 43.35
CA HIS A 801 -84.00 -48.85 44.51
C HIS A 801 -85.46 -48.52 44.21
N GLY A 802 -86.35 -49.12 45.01
CA GLY A 802 -87.79 -48.96 44.91
C GLY A 802 -88.51 -50.05 45.69
N LEU A 803 -89.83 -49.97 45.69
CA LEU A 803 -90.69 -51.06 46.14
C LEU A 803 -91.19 -51.84 44.93
N THR A 804 -91.42 -53.14 45.11
CA THR A 804 -92.13 -53.96 44.14
C THR A 804 -93.23 -54.69 44.89
N LEU A 805 -94.35 -54.95 44.22
CA LEU A 805 -95.42 -55.74 44.83
C LEU A 805 -94.88 -57.16 45.15
N PRO A 806 -94.86 -57.58 46.43
CA PRO A 806 -94.29 -58.87 46.81
C PRO A 806 -94.99 -60.03 46.10
N GLY A 807 -94.22 -60.85 45.37
CA GLY A 807 -94.70 -62.08 44.72
C GLY A 807 -95.28 -61.92 43.30
N ILE A 808 -95.41 -60.70 42.75
CA ILE A 808 -96.03 -60.50 41.42
C ILE A 808 -95.45 -59.31 40.62
N GLY A 809 -94.19 -58.96 40.83
CA GLY A 809 -93.56 -57.77 40.22
C GLY A 809 -93.70 -57.68 38.69
N CYS A 810 -93.63 -56.45 38.16
CA CYS A 810 -93.65 -56.18 36.72
C CYS A 810 -92.23 -56.01 36.19
N ASN A 811 -91.91 -56.67 35.07
CA ASN A 811 -90.64 -56.50 34.37
C ASN A 811 -90.81 -55.55 33.18
N GLY A 812 -89.69 -54.96 32.79
CA GLY A 812 -89.63 -54.00 31.70
C GLY A 812 -88.19 -53.79 31.28
N TYR A 813 -88.00 -53.15 30.13
CA TYR A 813 -86.69 -52.67 29.73
C TYR A 813 -86.57 -51.19 30.04
N SER A 814 -85.35 -50.79 30.33
CA SER A 814 -84.99 -49.40 30.49
C SER A 814 -84.20 -48.91 29.30
N GLU A 815 -84.57 -47.73 28.81
CA GLU A 815 -83.81 -47.01 27.81
C GLU A 815 -83.23 -45.75 28.47
N SER A 816 -81.94 -45.55 28.25
CA SER A 816 -81.23 -44.36 28.67
C SER A 816 -80.76 -43.64 27.43
N THR A 817 -81.26 -42.44 27.23
CA THR A 817 -80.88 -41.61 26.09
C THR A 817 -80.30 -40.31 26.62
N VAL A 818 -79.17 -39.88 26.04
CA VAL A 818 -78.62 -38.56 26.32
C VAL A 818 -79.54 -37.56 25.65
N VAL A 819 -80.00 -36.58 26.40
CA VAL A 819 -80.81 -35.48 25.91
C VAL A 819 -80.24 -34.17 26.45
N VAL A 820 -80.52 -33.08 25.76
CA VAL A 820 -80.04 -31.74 26.12
C VAL A 820 -81.25 -30.89 26.40
N GLY A 821 -81.21 -30.08 27.45
CA GLY A 821 -82.29 -29.14 27.72
C GLY A 821 -82.16 -27.83 26.96
N ASP A 822 -83.14 -27.56 26.09
CA ASP A 822 -83.52 -26.19 25.71
C ASP A 822 -84.81 -25.86 26.49
N GLY A 823 -84.75 -24.88 27.40
CA GLY A 823 -85.79 -24.68 28.40
C GLY A 823 -86.90 -23.73 27.95
N LEU A 824 -88.16 -24.13 28.18
CA LEU A 824 -89.27 -23.24 28.59
C LEU A 824 -90.44 -24.06 29.20
N ASN A 825 -90.32 -24.46 30.48
CA ASN A 825 -91.41 -24.35 31.47
C ASN A 825 -90.89 -24.52 32.91
N SER A 826 -90.73 -23.40 33.62
CA SER A 826 -90.34 -23.36 35.03
C SER A 826 -91.53 -23.76 35.92
N GLY A 827 -91.62 -25.04 36.27
CA GLY A 827 -92.64 -25.52 37.21
C GLY A 827 -92.88 -27.03 37.30
N ASN A 828 -92.20 -27.84 36.48
CA ASN A 828 -92.36 -29.30 36.50
C ASN A 828 -91.00 -30.00 36.65
N VAL A 829 -90.83 -30.84 37.67
CA VAL A 829 -89.54 -31.45 38.10
C VAL A 829 -89.02 -32.52 37.11
N PHE A 830 -89.67 -32.67 35.95
CA PHE A 830 -89.41 -33.77 35.02
C PHE A 830 -89.19 -33.32 33.56
N LEU A 831 -88.70 -32.10 33.31
CA LEU A 831 -88.28 -31.66 31.97
C LEU A 831 -86.89 -30.97 32.03
N PRO A 832 -86.01 -31.13 31.01
CA PRO A 832 -84.70 -30.46 30.96
C PRO A 832 -84.83 -28.92 30.82
N VAL A 833 -84.09 -28.10 31.59
CA VAL A 833 -84.35 -26.62 31.60
C VAL A 833 -83.14 -25.67 31.52
N ASP A 834 -81.90 -26.10 31.30
CA ASP A 834 -80.75 -25.18 31.54
C ASP A 834 -79.45 -25.41 30.73
N GLY A 835 -79.52 -25.90 29.49
CA GLY A 835 -78.31 -26.05 28.66
C GLY A 835 -77.30 -27.07 29.21
N ARG A 836 -77.77 -27.98 30.06
CA ARG A 836 -77.01 -29.14 30.55
C ARG A 836 -77.36 -30.42 29.81
N ILE A 837 -76.52 -31.42 30.01
CA ILE A 837 -76.76 -32.79 29.57
C ILE A 837 -77.63 -33.49 30.60
N TYR A 838 -78.73 -34.05 30.13
CA TYR A 838 -79.65 -34.86 30.92
C TYR A 838 -79.64 -36.29 30.40
N ILE A 839 -79.95 -37.24 31.29
CA ILE A 839 -80.27 -38.59 30.89
C ILE A 839 -81.78 -38.73 30.94
N ARG A 840 -82.41 -38.88 29.77
CA ARG A 840 -83.80 -39.34 29.71
C ARG A 840 -83.78 -40.83 29.95
N PHE A 841 -84.26 -41.21 31.12
CA PHE A 841 -84.45 -42.59 31.50
C PHE A 841 -85.93 -42.93 31.40
N THR A 842 -86.25 -43.84 30.49
CA THR A 842 -87.60 -44.38 30.35
C THR A 842 -87.56 -45.85 30.74
N TRP A 843 -88.44 -46.25 31.63
CA TRP A 843 -88.70 -47.66 31.89
C TRP A 843 -90.08 -48.02 31.37
N THR A 844 -90.10 -49.00 30.47
CA THR A 844 -91.30 -49.47 29.81
C THR A 844 -91.61 -50.88 30.28
N PRO A 845 -92.76 -51.10 30.94
CA PRO A 845 -93.17 -52.44 31.33
C PRO A 845 -93.45 -53.28 30.09
N VAL A 846 -93.04 -54.55 30.14
CA VAL A 846 -93.27 -55.52 29.06
C VAL A 846 -94.22 -56.62 29.52
N ASN A 847 -94.04 -57.12 30.75
CA ASN A 847 -94.82 -58.24 31.26
C ASN A 847 -94.90 -58.22 32.80
N GLY A 848 -95.85 -58.96 33.36
CA GLY A 848 -96.07 -59.10 34.81
C GLY A 848 -97.27 -58.30 35.32
N ASN A 849 -97.98 -58.88 36.28
CA ASN A 849 -99.30 -58.40 36.74
C ASN A 849 -99.25 -57.43 37.93
N GLY A 850 -98.06 -57.01 38.35
CA GLY A 850 -97.87 -56.10 39.48
C GLY A 850 -97.37 -54.73 39.06
N TRP A 851 -96.91 -53.99 40.05
CA TRP A 851 -96.29 -52.68 39.88
C TRP A 851 -94.94 -52.65 40.57
N ILE A 852 -94.08 -51.77 40.09
CA ILE A 852 -92.91 -51.30 40.80
C ILE A 852 -93.15 -49.84 41.19
N GLU A 853 -92.55 -49.39 42.27
CA GLU A 853 -92.54 -47.99 42.69
C GLU A 853 -91.07 -47.59 42.86
N PRO A 854 -90.40 -47.25 41.75
CA PRO A 854 -88.99 -46.91 41.73
C PRO A 854 -88.76 -45.66 42.56
N THR A 855 -87.79 -45.71 43.46
CA THR A 855 -87.41 -44.56 44.28
C THR A 855 -86.05 -44.00 43.89
N GLU A 856 -85.23 -44.77 43.15
CA GLU A 856 -83.91 -44.33 42.68
C GLU A 856 -83.54 -44.89 41.33
N VAL A 857 -82.83 -44.07 40.55
CA VAL A 857 -82.12 -44.49 39.35
C VAL A 857 -80.64 -44.21 39.53
N THR A 858 -79.80 -45.24 39.40
CA THR A 858 -78.34 -45.09 39.32
C THR A 858 -77.96 -44.94 37.87
N TRP A 859 -77.11 -43.97 37.58
CA TRP A 859 -76.77 -43.60 36.21
C TRP A 859 -75.30 -43.25 36.07
N LYS A 860 -74.82 -43.38 34.84
CA LYS A 860 -73.51 -42.91 34.40
C LYS A 860 -73.62 -42.32 33.01
N LEU A 861 -72.87 -41.24 32.79
CA LEU A 861 -72.63 -40.60 31.52
C LEU A 861 -71.17 -40.87 31.15
N VAL A 862 -70.92 -41.43 29.97
CA VAL A 862 -69.57 -41.68 29.46
C VAL A 862 -69.34 -40.87 28.19
N LYS A 863 -68.12 -40.38 28.02
CA LYS A 863 -67.66 -39.82 26.75
C LYS A 863 -67.16 -40.95 25.86
N VAL A 864 -67.53 -40.92 24.58
CA VAL A 864 -67.17 -41.93 23.57
C VAL A 864 -66.18 -41.37 22.57
#